data_AF-A0A0V0ZWB4-F1
#
_entry.id   AF-A0A0V0ZWB4-F1
#
_cell.length_a   1.000
_cell.length_b   1.000
_cell.length_c   1.000
_cell.angle_alpha   90.00
_cell.angle_beta   90.00
_cell.angle_gamma   90.00
#
_symmetry.space_group_name_H-M   'P 1'
#
loop_
_entity.id
_entity.type
_entity.pdbx_description
1 polymer ?
#
loop_
_entity_poly.entity_id
_entity_poly.type
_entity_poly.pdbx_seq_one_letter_code
_entity_poly.pdbx_strand_id
1 'polypeptide(L)'
;MAYNGVTLKIASRRRSEMRIFRRSVASAWKFGLAIIVVVFFISSVALYNIMDSVTPSSQKLRYFGEYDLKRLETKLIKLESEANRNEEILGQIQRSLYYRLNRVRSRPPASTLSAVKKKERKQTYRKCNAGLLNTTVNVQMLSVYETLEFDNPDGGHWKQGWEITYDKNEVKERPHLQVFVVPHSHTDPGWIKTFDEYYSESTKHIFENMIEKLSQKSQMKFIYAEMSFFEKWWREVDTAKRMLTKRLLDIGQLEIVTGAWVMTDEANAHYFSMIDQMTEGHQWLLNHLDYKPKNHWSIDPFGLSATTAYFVGLSGLKTMSVQRIHYAVKKHLALNKNLEFYWRQLWKRDSSSDIFCHVFPFYSYDIPHTCGPDPAVCCQFDFHRSQVGSLPCPWGIPALPIDMENIGERAFALLDQYRKHAELYKLNVLLVPLGDDFRYTTSMEWQQQYNNYEKLFDYMNRQDWNVQFGTLEDYYRALFKRADVGGETFPTLSGDFFTYADRNEDYWSGYYTSRPLYKRMERILASFLRGAEIMFNLAVSDVRSKALEHQFPSQRLFNNLVIARRNLALFQHHDGIAGTAKTPVVMDYAKRLWSSIELSKATMATAILYFMRKASTSLLDADSIKLDFSERIMDASHTSENVVINVLDEKERSILVYNSLPYFRSEIVCINVDTYKIALYDAANNRLKIQISPVITKTSVGFIISVTTYQVCWTATMESLSIIRYRLVSGDDPLDGEMVTISQREVVHSSTFPRNVLSEEQFDIVSPVYVATFSTSTGLLKELKHTNKDNKMNLQLEFFVYKSKSQSYTAGGAYLFLPKGEAEPLNNVDDVLLLEGDMFATVYSNLKNVLHQFTVVKLEGDAQHAKLPGAESLHIRNTVDITTEIEDFEIVMRLKADIHNSDHSFYTDLNGLQMIKRKYFSKIPLQGNFYPMTTAAFIEDSAHRLTLLSAQANGVTSIKPGWIEVFLDRRTHVDDSRGVAQPMLDNVIVTSDFRLMLESLDGDAYKIGKNLPTINYLTLPAHHQSLLLIYPVFVLYTANDFVEELRSHYQALQKPFPCDFHLINMRSVESKGAFDSKAEVESFLNETLLILLRLENSCFSTQPPSIVCSLKDNDVPTAVDIFGTNVKAVKEMSLTALYQLNDTKLPDEPLYVEPMEIKTYKIEWKSAQDAAEHKSPFVTGRPPAK
;
A
#
# COMPACT_ATOMS: atom_id res chain seq x y z
N MET A 1 -32.89 -17.89 67.17
CA MET A 1 -32.11 -16.65 67.24
C MET A 1 -30.83 -16.91 66.48
N ALA A 2 -30.62 -16.25 65.32
CA ALA A 2 -29.59 -16.65 64.36
C ALA A 2 -29.70 -18.14 63.93
N TYR A 3 -28.79 -18.61 63.06
CA TYR A 3 -28.73 -19.96 62.42
C TYR A 3 -29.74 -20.15 61.27
N ASN A 4 -29.48 -20.81 60.12
CA ASN A 4 -28.37 -21.56 59.50
C ASN A 4 -28.79 -21.73 58.01
N GLY A 5 -27.93 -21.87 56.99
CA GLY A 5 -27.12 -23.05 56.71
C GLY A 5 -27.77 -24.00 55.67
N VAL A 6 -27.35 -23.84 54.40
CA VAL A 6 -27.01 -24.85 53.36
C VAL A 6 -27.86 -26.13 53.18
N THR A 7 -28.28 -26.45 51.94
CA THR A 7 -28.14 -27.83 51.40
C THR A 7 -28.24 -27.95 49.87
N LEU A 8 -27.46 -28.88 49.33
CA LEU A 8 -27.23 -29.24 47.92
C LEU A 8 -27.48 -30.77 47.78
N LYS A 9 -27.84 -31.22 46.56
CA LYS A 9 -27.67 -32.56 45.94
C LYS A 9 -28.77 -33.68 46.01
N ILE A 10 -29.23 -34.05 44.80
CA ILE A 10 -29.12 -35.35 44.07
C ILE A 10 -29.84 -36.64 44.59
N ALA A 11 -30.82 -37.07 43.77
CA ALA A 11 -31.13 -38.38 43.13
C ALA A 11 -31.69 -39.65 43.82
N SER A 12 -32.73 -40.17 43.13
CA SER A 12 -33.23 -41.56 42.95
C SER A 12 -34.03 -42.18 44.12
N ARG A 13 -35.15 -42.90 43.93
CA ARG A 13 -35.40 -44.02 43.00
C ARG A 13 -36.90 -44.40 42.99
N ARG A 14 -37.29 -45.25 42.02
CA ARG A 14 -38.54 -46.07 41.82
C ARG A 14 -39.61 -45.43 40.91
N ARG A 15 -39.78 -45.85 39.65
CA ARG A 15 -40.27 -47.13 39.07
C ARG A 15 -41.60 -47.64 39.66
N SER A 16 -42.56 -47.76 38.74
CA SER A 16 -43.67 -48.72 38.61
C SER A 16 -45.06 -48.28 39.07
N GLU A 17 -45.81 -47.66 38.15
CA GLU A 17 -47.23 -47.94 37.87
C GLU A 17 -47.68 -47.11 36.65
N MET A 18 -47.38 -47.60 35.45
CA MET A 18 -47.95 -47.07 34.20
C MET A 18 -48.14 -48.24 33.21
N ARG A 19 -48.94 -49.21 33.64
CA ARG A 19 -49.68 -50.12 32.76
C ARG A 19 -51.15 -49.75 32.96
N ILE A 20 -51.92 -49.71 31.88
CA ILE A 20 -53.32 -49.25 31.77
C ILE A 20 -53.48 -47.76 31.40
N PHE A 21 -52.83 -47.32 30.32
CA PHE A 21 -53.41 -46.32 29.40
C PHE A 21 -52.82 -46.42 27.98
N ARG A 22 -52.33 -47.60 27.60
CA ARG A 22 -51.88 -47.93 26.24
C ARG A 22 -52.87 -48.90 25.62
N ARG A 23 -53.98 -48.39 25.08
CA ARG A 23 -54.75 -49.06 23.99
C ARG A 23 -55.84 -48.26 23.27
N SER A 24 -56.06 -46.95 23.50
CA SER A 24 -57.12 -46.21 22.77
C SER A 24 -56.72 -44.92 22.05
N VAL A 25 -55.43 -44.61 21.86
CA VAL A 25 -54.99 -43.37 21.16
C VAL A 25 -54.41 -43.62 19.76
N ALA A 26 -54.24 -44.88 19.34
CA ALA A 26 -53.64 -45.24 18.05
C ALA A 26 -54.63 -45.43 16.88
N SER A 27 -55.95 -45.40 17.08
CA SER A 27 -56.93 -45.49 15.97
C SER A 27 -57.52 -44.15 15.52
N ALA A 28 -57.43 -43.08 16.31
CA ALA A 28 -57.96 -41.76 15.94
C ALA A 28 -57.06 -40.99 14.95
N TRP A 29 -55.76 -41.26 14.93
CA TRP A 29 -54.80 -40.56 14.04
C TRP A 29 -54.81 -41.07 12.59
N LYS A 30 -55.33 -42.28 12.33
CA LYS A 30 -55.38 -42.83 10.97
C LYS A 30 -56.62 -42.43 10.17
N PHE A 31 -57.67 -41.93 10.82
CA PHE A 31 -58.88 -41.46 10.14
C PHE A 31 -58.81 -39.97 9.74
N GLY A 32 -58.06 -39.15 10.48
CA GLY A 32 -57.89 -37.71 10.17
C GLY A 32 -57.00 -37.44 8.95
N LEU A 33 -55.99 -38.27 8.70
CA LEU A 33 -55.05 -38.05 7.58
C LEU A 33 -55.66 -38.37 6.20
N ALA A 34 -56.62 -39.31 6.14
CA ALA A 34 -57.24 -39.73 4.88
C ALA A 34 -58.24 -38.68 4.33
N ILE A 35 -58.89 -37.92 5.20
CA ILE A 35 -59.85 -36.88 4.80
C ILE A 35 -59.13 -35.63 4.24
N ILE A 36 -57.96 -35.29 4.77
CA ILE A 36 -57.17 -34.14 4.31
C ILE A 36 -56.61 -34.36 2.90
N VAL A 37 -56.17 -35.59 2.57
CA VAL A 37 -55.63 -35.91 1.24
C VAL A 37 -56.70 -35.89 0.15
N VAL A 38 -57.93 -36.31 0.46
CA VAL A 38 -59.05 -36.31 -0.51
C VAL A 38 -59.55 -34.88 -0.78
N VAL A 39 -59.62 -34.01 0.23
CA VAL A 39 -60.01 -32.60 0.06
C VAL A 39 -58.95 -31.81 -0.72
N PHE A 40 -57.66 -32.12 -0.54
CA PHE A 40 -56.57 -31.50 -1.31
C PHE A 40 -56.61 -31.92 -2.79
N PHE A 41 -56.95 -33.18 -3.08
CA PHE A 41 -57.02 -33.67 -4.47
C PHE A 41 -58.22 -33.08 -5.24
N ILE A 42 -59.39 -32.95 -4.59
CA ILE A 42 -60.60 -32.39 -5.22
C ILE A 42 -60.44 -30.87 -5.48
N SER A 43 -59.77 -30.14 -4.58
CA SER A 43 -59.47 -28.70 -4.78
C SER A 43 -58.41 -28.47 -5.87
N SER A 44 -57.45 -29.38 -6.03
CA SER A 44 -56.42 -29.32 -7.09
C SER A 44 -57.01 -29.54 -8.49
N VAL A 45 -57.95 -30.49 -8.63
CA VAL A 45 -58.60 -30.80 -9.91
C VAL A 45 -59.60 -29.71 -10.33
N ALA A 46 -60.27 -29.07 -9.37
CA ALA A 46 -61.13 -27.91 -9.63
C ALA A 46 -60.33 -26.67 -10.09
N LEU A 47 -59.12 -26.45 -9.54
CA LEU A 47 -58.23 -25.37 -9.97
C LEU A 47 -57.67 -25.61 -11.38
N TYR A 48 -57.36 -26.87 -11.71
CA TYR A 48 -56.85 -27.26 -13.03
C TYR A 48 -57.88 -27.05 -14.14
N ASN A 49 -59.16 -27.37 -13.89
CA ASN A 49 -60.24 -27.19 -14.87
C ASN A 49 -60.66 -25.72 -15.07
N ILE A 50 -60.41 -24.84 -14.09
CA ILE A 50 -60.67 -23.39 -14.23
C ILE A 50 -59.54 -22.70 -15.00
N MET A 51 -58.29 -23.14 -14.83
CA MET A 51 -57.13 -22.59 -15.56
C MET A 51 -57.11 -22.94 -17.06
N ASP A 52 -57.80 -24.00 -17.48
CA ASP A 52 -57.80 -24.45 -18.89
C ASP A 52 -58.87 -23.77 -19.77
N SER A 53 -59.75 -22.93 -19.18
CA SER A 53 -60.87 -22.29 -19.91
C SER A 53 -60.69 -20.79 -20.19
N VAL A 54 -59.57 -20.18 -19.78
CA VAL A 54 -59.30 -18.75 -20.02
C VAL A 54 -57.86 -18.53 -20.45
N THR A 55 -57.55 -18.75 -21.74
CA THR A 55 -56.81 -17.80 -22.62
C THR A 55 -56.42 -18.43 -23.96
N PRO A 56 -56.46 -17.69 -25.10
CA PRO A 56 -56.22 -18.24 -26.43
C PRO A 56 -54.73 -18.51 -26.71
N SER A 57 -54.46 -19.68 -27.28
CA SER A 57 -53.17 -20.16 -27.75
C SER A 57 -52.82 -19.54 -29.12
N SER A 58 -52.04 -18.44 -29.14
CA SER A 58 -51.19 -18.12 -30.32
C SER A 58 -50.08 -17.09 -30.10
N GLN A 59 -49.97 -16.42 -28.94
CA GLN A 59 -48.87 -15.45 -28.70
C GLN A 59 -47.78 -15.89 -27.71
N LYS A 60 -47.90 -17.05 -27.04
CA LYS A 60 -46.89 -17.54 -26.08
C LYS A 60 -45.72 -18.33 -26.70
N LEU A 61 -45.85 -18.84 -27.94
CA LEU A 61 -44.77 -19.61 -28.58
C LEU A 61 -43.68 -18.77 -29.27
N ARG A 62 -43.88 -17.46 -29.46
CA ARG A 62 -42.83 -16.58 -30.00
C ARG A 62 -41.89 -16.03 -28.94
N TYR A 63 -42.38 -15.77 -27.72
CA TYR A 63 -41.59 -15.13 -26.65
C TYR A 63 -40.69 -16.09 -25.85
N PHE A 64 -41.06 -17.37 -25.74
CA PHE A 64 -40.22 -18.40 -25.11
C PHE A 64 -39.14 -18.96 -26.05
N GLY A 65 -39.42 -18.99 -27.37
CA GLY A 65 -38.45 -19.45 -28.37
C GLY A 65 -37.23 -18.53 -28.50
N GLU A 66 -37.42 -17.20 -28.50
CA GLU A 66 -36.32 -16.23 -28.61
C GLU A 66 -35.42 -16.20 -27.36
N TYR A 67 -35.98 -16.40 -26.17
CA TYR A 67 -35.21 -16.37 -24.92
C TYR A 67 -34.32 -17.61 -24.75
N ASP A 68 -34.79 -18.79 -25.17
CA ASP A 68 -33.96 -20.01 -25.20
C ASP A 68 -32.98 -20.04 -26.37
N LEU A 69 -33.32 -19.44 -27.53
CA LEU A 69 -32.40 -19.29 -28.66
C LEU A 69 -31.21 -18.39 -28.31
N LYS A 70 -31.42 -17.23 -27.67
CA LYS A 70 -30.33 -16.35 -27.21
C LYS A 70 -29.43 -17.04 -26.18
N ARG A 71 -30.00 -17.85 -25.30
CA ARG A 71 -29.25 -18.62 -24.29
C ARG A 71 -28.44 -19.76 -24.92
N LEU A 72 -28.99 -20.41 -25.94
CA LEU A 72 -28.28 -21.40 -26.76
C LEU A 72 -27.17 -20.76 -27.58
N GLU A 73 -27.40 -19.61 -28.18
CA GLU A 73 -26.40 -18.84 -28.95
C GLU A 73 -25.27 -18.36 -28.04
N THR A 74 -25.57 -17.87 -26.84
CA THR A 74 -24.56 -17.51 -25.83
C THR A 74 -23.74 -18.72 -25.37
N LYS A 75 -24.38 -19.90 -25.23
CA LYS A 75 -23.68 -21.15 -24.94
C LYS A 75 -22.84 -21.63 -26.11
N LEU A 76 -23.28 -21.43 -27.35
CA LEU A 76 -22.56 -21.81 -28.55
C LEU A 76 -21.32 -20.93 -28.73
N ILE A 77 -21.44 -19.61 -28.56
CA ILE A 77 -20.32 -18.65 -28.58
C ILE A 77 -19.31 -18.98 -27.48
N LYS A 78 -19.79 -19.38 -26.29
CA LYS A 78 -18.91 -19.83 -25.21
C LYS A 78 -18.17 -21.13 -25.57
N LEU A 79 -18.86 -22.10 -26.18
CA LEU A 79 -18.27 -23.35 -26.63
C LEU A 79 -17.28 -23.16 -27.80
N GLU A 80 -17.55 -22.23 -28.72
CA GLU A 80 -16.63 -21.84 -29.80
C GLU A 80 -15.39 -21.14 -29.24
N SER A 81 -15.55 -20.26 -28.25
CA SER A 81 -14.43 -19.65 -27.53
C SER A 81 -13.59 -20.68 -26.78
N GLU A 82 -14.23 -21.66 -26.13
CA GLU A 82 -13.55 -22.79 -25.46
C GLU A 82 -12.87 -23.72 -26.48
N ALA A 83 -13.46 -23.94 -27.66
CA ALA A 83 -12.86 -24.74 -28.73
C ALA A 83 -11.62 -24.05 -29.33
N ASN A 84 -11.68 -22.75 -29.61
CA ASN A 84 -10.53 -21.97 -30.09
C ASN A 84 -9.40 -21.95 -29.04
N ARG A 85 -9.75 -21.86 -27.75
CA ARG A 85 -8.79 -21.96 -26.64
C ARG A 85 -8.16 -23.35 -26.56
N ASN A 86 -8.93 -24.41 -26.80
CA ASN A 86 -8.41 -25.77 -26.85
C ASN A 86 -7.48 -25.99 -28.04
N GLU A 87 -7.74 -25.37 -29.19
CA GLU A 87 -6.86 -25.42 -30.37
C GLU A 87 -5.53 -24.68 -30.10
N GLU A 88 -5.58 -23.54 -29.41
CA GLU A 88 -4.39 -22.81 -28.96
C GLU A 88 -3.56 -23.61 -27.93
N ILE A 89 -4.23 -24.28 -26.98
CA ILE A 89 -3.63 -25.20 -26.01
C ILE A 89 -2.99 -26.39 -26.73
N LEU A 90 -3.65 -27.00 -27.72
CA LEU A 90 -3.07 -28.07 -28.54
C LEU A 90 -1.82 -27.59 -29.30
N GLY A 91 -1.82 -26.35 -29.80
CA GLY A 91 -0.64 -25.72 -30.38
C GLY A 91 0.50 -25.50 -29.37
N GLN A 92 0.18 -25.11 -28.13
CA GLN A 92 1.17 -24.99 -27.04
C GLN A 92 1.71 -26.36 -26.59
N ILE A 93 0.87 -27.40 -26.54
CA ILE A 93 1.26 -28.78 -26.23
C ILE A 93 2.16 -29.33 -27.35
N GLN A 94 1.85 -29.10 -28.62
CA GLN A 94 2.72 -29.47 -29.74
C GLN A 94 4.08 -28.77 -29.66
N ARG A 95 4.12 -27.48 -29.31
CA ARG A 95 5.37 -26.74 -29.07
C ARG A 95 6.15 -27.29 -27.88
N SER A 96 5.48 -27.60 -26.77
CA SER A 96 6.08 -28.23 -25.59
C SER A 96 6.64 -29.63 -25.87
N LEU A 97 5.92 -30.45 -26.64
CA LEU A 97 6.38 -31.77 -27.10
C LEU A 97 7.56 -31.65 -28.06
N TYR A 98 7.56 -30.67 -28.97
CA TYR A 98 8.68 -30.37 -29.86
C TYR A 98 9.96 -30.00 -29.07
N TYR A 99 9.83 -29.18 -28.02
CA TYR A 99 10.95 -28.85 -27.12
C TYR A 99 11.41 -30.04 -26.26
N ARG A 100 10.49 -30.92 -25.83
CA ARG A 100 10.84 -32.15 -25.08
C ARG A 100 11.53 -33.19 -25.96
N LEU A 101 11.07 -33.39 -27.20
CA LEU A 101 11.67 -34.35 -28.15
C LEU A 101 13.08 -33.95 -28.58
N ASN A 102 13.35 -32.65 -28.73
CA ASN A 102 14.70 -32.15 -29.04
C ASN A 102 15.68 -32.25 -27.86
N ARG A 103 15.20 -32.38 -26.61
CA ARG A 103 16.05 -32.54 -25.42
C ARG A 103 16.49 -33.99 -25.16
N VAL A 104 15.84 -34.97 -25.80
CA VAL A 104 16.18 -36.40 -25.69
C VAL A 104 17.32 -36.81 -26.64
N ARG A 105 17.63 -36.02 -27.68
CA ARG A 105 18.66 -36.35 -28.68
C ARG A 105 20.10 -35.91 -28.35
N SER A 106 20.35 -35.27 -27.21
CA SER A 106 21.71 -34.82 -26.85
C SER A 106 22.02 -35.05 -25.37
N ARG A 107 22.39 -36.29 -25.00
CA ARG A 107 23.12 -36.61 -23.77
C ARG A 107 24.28 -37.56 -24.10
N PRO A 108 25.55 -37.17 -23.92
CA PRO A 108 26.67 -38.11 -23.95
C PRO A 108 26.72 -38.92 -22.64
N PRO A 109 27.27 -40.16 -22.64
CA PRO A 109 27.31 -41.00 -21.46
C PRO A 109 28.40 -40.58 -20.48
N ALA A 110 28.10 -40.74 -19.19
CA ALA A 110 28.98 -40.45 -18.08
C ALA A 110 29.94 -41.63 -17.80
N SER A 111 31.23 -41.45 -18.09
CA SER A 111 32.30 -42.21 -17.44
C SER A 111 33.65 -41.51 -17.59
N THR A 112 34.07 -40.74 -16.57
CA THR A 112 35.40 -40.77 -15.93
C THR A 112 35.58 -39.57 -15.00
N LEU A 113 35.51 -39.83 -13.70
CA LEU A 113 36.09 -38.99 -12.66
C LEU A 113 37.62 -39.21 -12.67
N SER A 114 38.42 -38.17 -12.95
CA SER A 114 39.56 -37.80 -12.10
C SER A 114 40.30 -36.56 -12.62
N ALA A 115 40.76 -35.76 -11.66
CA ALA A 115 41.82 -34.75 -11.75
C ALA A 115 41.62 -33.55 -12.69
N VAL A 116 41.01 -32.47 -12.19
CA VAL A 116 41.31 -31.10 -12.66
C VAL A 116 41.46 -30.15 -11.48
N LYS A 117 42.63 -29.51 -11.45
CA LYS A 117 43.10 -28.49 -10.51
C LYS A 117 42.08 -27.38 -10.26
N LYS A 118 42.02 -26.89 -9.02
CA LYS A 118 41.38 -25.63 -8.61
C LYS A 118 41.76 -24.51 -9.60
N LYS A 119 40.82 -24.12 -10.44
CA LYS A 119 40.72 -22.77 -11.00
C LYS A 119 39.53 -22.16 -10.28
N GLU A 120 39.79 -21.14 -9.46
CA GLU A 120 38.74 -20.26 -8.95
C GLU A 120 37.92 -19.76 -10.15
N ARG A 121 36.69 -20.25 -10.27
CA ARG A 121 35.70 -19.66 -11.18
C ARG A 121 35.39 -18.29 -10.59
N LYS A 122 35.86 -17.22 -11.24
CA LYS A 122 35.37 -15.85 -11.01
C LYS A 122 33.85 -15.91 -10.88
N GLN A 123 33.31 -15.56 -9.71
CA GLN A 123 31.88 -15.32 -9.55
C GLN A 123 31.50 -14.24 -10.57
N THR A 124 30.71 -14.62 -11.58
CA THR A 124 30.10 -13.64 -12.48
C THR A 124 29.03 -12.91 -11.69
N TYR A 125 29.36 -11.71 -11.22
CA TYR A 125 28.38 -10.78 -10.66
C TYR A 125 27.33 -10.46 -11.72
N ARG A 126 26.07 -10.39 -11.32
CA ARG A 126 24.97 -10.02 -12.20
C ARG A 126 25.17 -8.58 -12.69
N LYS A 127 25.22 -8.39 -14.00
CA LYS A 127 25.30 -7.09 -14.63
C LYS A 127 23.92 -6.44 -14.65
N CYS A 128 23.86 -5.13 -14.44
CA CYS A 128 22.62 -4.36 -14.58
C CYS A 128 21.99 -4.57 -15.97
N ASN A 129 20.66 -4.46 -16.06
CA ASN A 129 19.97 -4.52 -17.34
C ASN A 129 19.81 -3.12 -17.93
N ALA A 130 20.83 -2.65 -18.67
CA ALA A 130 20.76 -1.39 -19.41
C ALA A 130 19.57 -1.31 -20.38
N GLY A 131 18.96 -2.45 -20.71
CA GLY A 131 17.68 -2.52 -21.41
C GLY A 131 16.58 -1.72 -20.72
N LEU A 132 16.47 -1.84 -19.40
CA LEU A 132 15.39 -1.27 -18.61
C LEU A 132 15.54 0.24 -18.35
N LEU A 133 16.70 0.82 -18.66
CA LEU A 133 16.93 2.27 -18.52
C LEU A 133 16.30 3.10 -19.64
N ASN A 134 15.90 2.47 -20.75
CA ASN A 134 15.39 3.17 -21.92
C ASN A 134 14.00 2.67 -22.29
N THR A 135 13.06 3.61 -22.30
CA THR A 135 11.66 3.43 -22.72
C THR A 135 11.33 4.45 -23.80
N THR A 136 10.72 3.97 -24.89
CA THR A 136 10.27 4.83 -25.99
C THR A 136 8.77 5.02 -25.89
N VAL A 137 8.34 6.26 -25.86
CA VAL A 137 6.93 6.68 -25.83
C VAL A 137 6.70 7.90 -26.71
N ASN A 138 5.44 8.18 -27.05
CA ASN A 138 5.09 9.38 -27.82
C ASN A 138 5.18 10.65 -26.96
N VAL A 139 4.79 10.56 -25.68
CA VAL A 139 4.82 11.69 -24.73
C VAL A 139 5.63 11.30 -23.51
N GLN A 140 6.71 12.02 -23.23
CA GLN A 140 7.51 11.82 -22.02
C GLN A 140 7.37 13.05 -21.12
N MET A 141 6.87 12.87 -19.90
CA MET A 141 6.47 13.99 -19.03
C MET A 141 7.61 14.92 -18.59
N LEU A 142 8.83 14.41 -18.38
CA LEU A 142 10.00 15.26 -18.10
C LEU A 142 10.34 16.14 -19.31
N SER A 143 10.25 15.60 -20.54
CA SER A 143 10.43 16.39 -21.77
C SER A 143 9.32 17.44 -21.94
N VAL A 144 8.06 17.09 -21.59
CA VAL A 144 6.94 18.06 -21.56
C VAL A 144 7.24 19.17 -20.55
N TYR A 145 7.70 18.83 -19.34
CA TYR A 145 8.12 19.81 -18.33
C TYR A 145 9.27 20.70 -18.79
N GLU A 146 10.23 20.18 -19.56
CA GLU A 146 11.33 20.98 -20.11
C GLU A 146 10.84 22.05 -21.09
N THR A 147 9.79 21.77 -21.86
CA THR A 147 9.25 22.67 -22.89
C THR A 147 8.12 23.60 -22.40
N LEU A 148 7.34 23.18 -21.39
CA LEU A 148 6.23 23.96 -20.84
C LEU A 148 6.68 25.29 -20.23
N GLU A 149 5.97 26.39 -20.49
CA GLU A 149 6.28 27.69 -19.88
C GLU A 149 5.77 27.83 -18.43
N PHE A 150 4.76 27.04 -18.05
CA PHE A 150 4.06 27.13 -16.76
C PHE A 150 3.43 28.50 -16.49
N ASP A 151 3.05 29.22 -17.55
CA ASP A 151 2.23 30.43 -17.47
C ASP A 151 0.75 30.08 -17.22
N ASN A 152 0.00 31.04 -16.66
CA ASN A 152 -1.44 30.91 -16.42
C ASN A 152 -2.22 32.11 -16.99
N PRO A 153 -2.19 32.35 -18.31
CA PRO A 153 -2.97 33.42 -18.93
C PRO A 153 -4.47 33.10 -18.82
N ASP A 154 -5.30 34.13 -18.62
CA ASP A 154 -6.76 33.96 -18.56
C ASP A 154 -7.31 33.48 -19.91
N GLY A 155 -7.76 32.23 -19.94
CA GLY A 155 -8.32 31.57 -21.12
C GLY A 155 -9.77 31.93 -21.46
N GLY A 156 -10.41 32.85 -20.72
CA GLY A 156 -11.81 33.23 -20.90
C GLY A 156 -12.74 32.47 -19.96
N HIS A 157 -13.79 31.85 -20.50
CA HIS A 157 -14.72 31.03 -19.69
C HIS A 157 -13.99 29.83 -19.07
N TRP A 158 -13.20 29.12 -19.87
CA TRP A 158 -12.23 28.17 -19.36
C TRP A 158 -10.94 28.89 -18.95
N LYS A 159 -10.92 29.32 -17.69
CA LYS A 159 -9.87 30.18 -17.12
C LYS A 159 -8.43 29.72 -17.38
N GLN A 160 -8.20 28.41 -17.41
CA GLN A 160 -6.86 27.81 -17.50
C GLN A 160 -6.55 27.22 -18.89
N GLY A 161 -7.45 27.41 -19.85
CA GLY A 161 -7.29 26.92 -21.22
C GLY A 161 -7.37 28.04 -22.24
N TRP A 162 -8.36 27.95 -23.11
CA TRP A 162 -8.65 28.92 -24.17
C TRP A 162 -10.13 28.85 -24.54
N GLU A 163 -10.61 29.82 -25.33
CA GLU A 163 -11.97 29.78 -25.87
C GLU A 163 -12.10 28.67 -26.93
N ILE A 164 -12.83 27.61 -26.61
CA ILE A 164 -13.01 26.47 -27.50
C ILE A 164 -14.13 26.76 -28.51
N THR A 165 -13.81 26.63 -29.80
CA THR A 165 -14.76 26.76 -30.90
C THR A 165 -14.74 25.52 -31.79
N TYR A 166 -15.87 25.18 -32.41
CA TYR A 166 -15.98 24.10 -33.40
C TYR A 166 -16.67 24.59 -34.68
N ASP A 167 -16.26 24.06 -35.83
CA ASP A 167 -16.87 24.40 -37.12
C ASP A 167 -18.18 23.62 -37.34
N LYS A 168 -19.27 24.35 -37.61
CA LYS A 168 -20.62 23.76 -37.75
C LYS A 168 -20.77 22.89 -39.00
N ASN A 169 -19.98 23.12 -40.05
CA ASN A 169 -19.96 22.31 -41.26
C ASN A 169 -19.15 21.04 -41.03
N GLU A 170 -17.98 21.13 -40.39
CA GLU A 170 -17.18 19.95 -40.04
C GLU A 170 -17.96 18.99 -39.13
N VAL A 171 -18.70 19.53 -38.15
CA VAL A 171 -19.55 18.70 -37.27
C VAL A 171 -20.60 17.91 -38.04
N LYS A 172 -21.08 18.38 -39.20
CA LYS A 172 -22.03 17.62 -40.05
C LYS A 172 -21.37 16.48 -40.83
N GLU A 173 -20.08 16.60 -41.11
CA GLU A 173 -19.31 15.59 -41.85
C GLU A 173 -18.71 14.54 -40.92
N ARG A 174 -18.45 14.92 -39.67
CA ARG A 174 -17.94 14.00 -38.63
C ARG A 174 -19.04 13.03 -38.18
N PRO A 175 -18.66 11.83 -37.68
CA PRO A 175 -19.64 10.93 -37.09
C PRO A 175 -20.38 11.55 -35.90
N HIS A 176 -21.64 11.18 -35.68
CA HIS A 176 -22.45 11.72 -34.59
C HIS A 176 -21.75 11.54 -33.22
N LEU A 177 -21.75 12.63 -32.45
CA LEU A 177 -21.28 12.67 -31.07
C LEU A 177 -22.12 11.73 -30.21
N GLN A 178 -21.45 10.87 -29.43
CA GLN A 178 -22.08 10.01 -28.44
C GLN A 178 -21.69 10.50 -27.06
N VAL A 179 -22.66 10.87 -26.22
CA VAL A 179 -22.39 11.40 -24.88
C VAL A 179 -22.88 10.43 -23.81
N PHE A 180 -21.97 10.02 -22.93
CA PHE A 180 -22.27 9.22 -21.75
C PHE A 180 -22.18 10.11 -20.51
N VAL A 181 -23.34 10.44 -19.95
CA VAL A 181 -23.44 11.14 -18.67
C VAL A 181 -23.35 10.09 -17.56
N VAL A 182 -22.37 10.21 -16.67
CA VAL A 182 -22.02 9.17 -15.69
C VAL A 182 -22.25 9.69 -14.26
N PRO A 183 -23.41 9.38 -13.66
CA PRO A 183 -23.70 9.75 -12.28
C PRO A 183 -22.73 9.08 -11.29
N HIS A 184 -22.20 9.87 -10.35
CA HIS A 184 -21.33 9.38 -9.28
C HIS A 184 -21.53 10.18 -7.99
N SER A 185 -20.99 9.66 -6.88
CA SER A 185 -20.84 10.38 -5.63
C SER A 185 -19.44 10.13 -5.08
N HIS A 186 -18.67 11.18 -4.85
CA HIS A 186 -17.36 11.05 -4.22
C HIS A 186 -17.56 10.97 -2.71
N THR A 187 -17.10 9.89 -2.08
CA THR A 187 -17.35 9.64 -0.66
C THR A 187 -16.05 9.42 0.10
N ASP A 188 -15.53 10.47 0.71
CA ASP A 188 -14.30 10.43 1.50
C ASP A 188 -14.43 9.55 2.74
N PRO A 189 -13.61 8.49 2.87
CA PRO A 189 -13.55 7.63 4.05
C PRO A 189 -12.89 8.30 5.27
N GLY A 190 -13.19 9.58 5.49
CA GLY A 190 -12.68 10.47 6.54
C GLY A 190 -11.95 11.68 5.96
N TRP A 191 -12.44 12.89 6.21
CA TRP A 191 -11.82 14.15 5.75
C TRP A 191 -12.17 15.29 6.71
N ILE A 192 -13.33 15.94 6.56
CA ILE A 192 -13.82 16.92 7.54
C ILE A 192 -14.69 16.28 8.64
N LYS A 193 -15.16 15.06 8.39
CA LYS A 193 -15.83 14.18 9.37
C LYS A 193 -15.14 12.83 9.38
N THR A 194 -15.31 12.07 10.44
CA THR A 194 -14.79 10.71 10.53
C THR A 194 -15.52 9.78 9.55
N PHE A 195 -14.93 8.62 9.27
CA PHE A 195 -15.55 7.56 8.48
C PHE A 195 -16.97 7.22 9.00
N ASP A 196 -17.12 7.00 10.31
CA ASP A 196 -18.41 6.57 10.88
C ASP A 196 -19.47 7.68 10.89
N GLU A 197 -19.07 8.95 11.04
CA GLU A 197 -19.96 10.12 10.92
C GLU A 197 -20.47 10.28 9.49
N TYR A 198 -19.58 10.28 8.49
CA TYR A 198 -19.98 10.36 7.09
C TYR A 198 -20.90 9.21 6.68
N TYR A 199 -20.61 7.99 7.14
CA TYR A 199 -21.47 6.85 6.89
C TYR A 199 -22.89 7.10 7.39
N SER A 200 -23.01 7.53 8.64
CA SER A 200 -24.29 7.67 9.33
C SER A 200 -25.12 8.85 8.81
N GLU A 201 -24.46 9.94 8.41
CA GLU A 201 -25.12 11.19 8.00
C GLU A 201 -25.32 11.32 6.50
N SER A 202 -24.57 10.58 5.66
CA SER A 202 -24.60 10.78 4.21
C SER A 202 -24.50 9.47 3.43
N THR A 203 -23.40 8.71 3.55
CA THR A 203 -23.11 7.59 2.65
C THR A 203 -24.16 6.47 2.72
N LYS A 204 -24.69 6.17 3.90
CA LYS A 204 -25.80 5.23 4.05
C LYS A 204 -27.03 5.64 3.24
N HIS A 205 -27.39 6.92 3.27
CA HIS A 205 -28.54 7.43 2.52
C HIS A 205 -28.31 7.45 1.02
N ILE A 206 -27.07 7.67 0.58
CA ILE A 206 -26.68 7.53 -0.83
C ILE A 206 -27.01 6.10 -1.30
N PHE A 207 -26.59 5.07 -0.57
CA PHE A 207 -26.86 3.68 -0.95
C PHE A 207 -28.34 3.30 -0.89
N GLU A 208 -29.06 3.75 0.13
CA GLU A 208 -30.51 3.49 0.25
C GLU A 208 -31.28 4.08 -0.95
N ASN A 209 -31.00 5.34 -1.29
CA ASN A 209 -31.63 5.98 -2.44
C ASN A 209 -31.15 5.40 -3.78
N MET A 210 -29.87 5.05 -3.90
CA MET A 210 -29.30 4.43 -5.10
C MET A 210 -30.07 3.17 -5.49
N ILE A 211 -30.26 2.25 -4.54
CA ILE A 211 -30.93 0.98 -4.80
C ILE A 211 -32.40 1.19 -5.13
N GLU A 212 -33.08 2.06 -4.37
CA GLU A 212 -34.48 2.38 -4.62
C GLU A 212 -34.65 2.99 -6.02
N LYS A 213 -33.89 4.04 -6.36
CA LYS A 213 -34.07 4.83 -7.58
C LYS A 213 -33.63 4.08 -8.83
N LEU A 214 -32.51 3.38 -8.79
CA LEU A 214 -32.07 2.56 -9.93
C LEU A 214 -33.07 1.44 -10.24
N SER A 215 -33.73 0.88 -9.21
CA SER A 215 -34.77 -0.14 -9.41
C SER A 215 -36.05 0.39 -10.05
N GLN A 216 -36.37 1.67 -9.84
CA GLN A 216 -37.55 2.35 -10.39
C GLN A 216 -37.29 2.93 -11.79
N LYS A 217 -36.03 3.28 -12.10
CA LYS A 217 -35.62 4.00 -13.30
C LYS A 217 -34.61 3.20 -14.11
N SER A 218 -35.10 2.36 -15.03
CA SER A 218 -34.28 1.41 -15.79
C SER A 218 -33.20 2.05 -16.68
N GLN A 219 -33.36 3.33 -17.07
CA GLN A 219 -32.37 4.08 -17.86
C GLN A 219 -31.29 4.74 -17.00
N MET A 220 -31.53 4.94 -15.70
CA MET A 220 -30.54 5.56 -14.82
C MET A 220 -29.38 4.60 -14.58
N LYS A 221 -28.18 5.16 -14.52
CA LYS A 221 -26.91 4.48 -14.23
C LYS A 221 -26.23 5.14 -13.04
N PHE A 222 -25.31 4.43 -12.40
CA PHE A 222 -24.49 4.98 -11.32
C PHE A 222 -23.16 4.24 -11.20
N ILE A 223 -22.10 4.96 -10.87
CA ILE A 223 -20.79 4.35 -10.52
C ILE A 223 -20.45 4.60 -9.05
N TYR A 224 -19.75 3.66 -8.42
CA TYR A 224 -19.31 3.78 -7.03
C TYR A 224 -17.91 3.19 -6.81
N ALA A 225 -17.09 3.79 -5.94
CA ALA A 225 -15.66 3.49 -5.84
C ALA A 225 -15.17 2.93 -4.48
N GLU A 226 -15.60 3.50 -3.34
CA GLU A 226 -14.95 3.24 -2.04
C GLU A 226 -15.54 2.02 -1.30
N MET A 227 -14.86 0.86 -1.38
CA MET A 227 -15.41 -0.39 -0.83
C MET A 227 -15.50 -0.41 0.70
N SER A 228 -14.74 0.42 1.41
CA SER A 228 -14.84 0.58 2.86
C SER A 228 -16.27 0.92 3.31
N PHE A 229 -16.91 1.92 2.69
CA PHE A 229 -18.30 2.26 2.99
C PHE A 229 -19.29 1.22 2.47
N PHE A 230 -19.05 0.67 1.28
CA PHE A 230 -19.92 -0.33 0.69
C PHE A 230 -20.00 -1.60 1.55
N GLU A 231 -18.86 -2.05 2.09
CA GLU A 231 -18.77 -3.19 3.01
C GLU A 231 -19.57 -2.92 4.29
N LYS A 232 -19.37 -1.75 4.90
CA LYS A 232 -20.08 -1.34 6.11
C LYS A 232 -21.60 -1.34 5.90
N TRP A 233 -22.05 -0.76 4.78
CA TRP A 233 -23.44 -0.76 4.38
C TRP A 233 -23.98 -2.18 4.15
N TRP A 234 -23.22 -3.01 3.44
CA TRP A 234 -23.60 -4.39 3.11
C TRP A 234 -23.92 -5.21 4.36
N ARG A 235 -23.17 -5.04 5.45
CA ARG A 235 -23.37 -5.73 6.73
C ARG A 235 -24.71 -5.39 7.40
N GLU A 236 -25.22 -4.18 7.20
CA GLU A 236 -26.44 -3.71 7.85
C GLU A 236 -27.73 -4.11 7.11
N VAL A 237 -27.66 -4.23 5.78
CA VAL A 237 -28.86 -4.43 4.94
C VAL A 237 -29.37 -5.87 4.91
N ASP A 238 -30.67 -6.01 4.62
CA ASP A 238 -31.34 -7.31 4.48
C ASP A 238 -31.04 -8.00 3.14
N THR A 239 -31.40 -9.28 3.06
CA THR A 239 -31.19 -10.11 1.88
C THR A 239 -31.90 -9.57 0.63
N ALA A 240 -33.02 -8.87 0.77
CA ALA A 240 -33.76 -8.32 -0.38
C ALA A 240 -32.99 -7.18 -1.05
N LYS A 241 -32.47 -6.23 -0.25
CA LYS A 241 -31.60 -5.15 -0.74
C LYS A 241 -30.30 -5.69 -1.34
N ARG A 242 -29.71 -6.72 -0.72
CA ARG A 242 -28.53 -7.41 -1.26
C ARG A 242 -28.79 -8.03 -2.64
N MET A 243 -29.90 -8.76 -2.79
CA MET A 243 -30.29 -9.35 -4.09
C MET A 243 -30.55 -8.30 -5.16
N LEU A 244 -31.21 -7.19 -4.79
CA LEU A 244 -31.46 -6.09 -5.71
C LEU A 244 -30.16 -5.43 -6.16
N THR A 245 -29.22 -5.21 -5.24
CA THR A 245 -27.89 -4.66 -5.55
C THR A 245 -27.14 -5.55 -6.52
N LYS A 246 -27.12 -6.87 -6.27
CA LYS A 246 -26.52 -7.83 -7.19
C LYS A 246 -27.17 -7.79 -8.58
N ARG A 247 -28.51 -7.73 -8.64
CA ARG A 247 -29.23 -7.57 -9.91
C ARG A 247 -28.82 -6.29 -10.64
N LEU A 248 -28.69 -5.16 -9.94
CA LEU A 248 -28.29 -3.88 -10.55
C LEU A 248 -26.87 -3.93 -11.11
N LEU A 249 -25.95 -4.64 -10.46
CA LEU A 249 -24.60 -4.93 -10.97
C LEU A 249 -24.66 -5.84 -12.20
N ASP A 250 -25.42 -6.94 -12.14
CA ASP A 250 -25.52 -7.93 -13.22
C ASP A 250 -26.07 -7.33 -14.52
N ILE A 251 -27.04 -6.41 -14.42
CA ILE A 251 -27.62 -5.70 -15.59
C ILE A 251 -26.84 -4.42 -15.96
N GLY A 252 -25.78 -4.09 -15.21
CA GLY A 252 -24.92 -2.94 -15.45
C GLY A 252 -25.58 -1.58 -15.22
N GLN A 253 -26.62 -1.49 -14.39
CA GLN A 253 -27.15 -0.18 -13.93
C GLN A 253 -26.27 0.43 -12.85
N LEU A 254 -25.66 -0.41 -12.02
CA LEU A 254 -24.62 -0.03 -11.08
C LEU A 254 -23.28 -0.60 -11.58
N GLU A 255 -22.23 0.20 -11.56
CA GLU A 255 -20.87 -0.28 -11.78
C GLU A 255 -20.00 0.06 -10.57
N ILE A 256 -19.26 -0.92 -10.07
CA ILE A 256 -18.22 -0.67 -9.07
C ILE A 256 -16.91 -0.42 -9.83
N VAL A 257 -16.41 0.81 -9.73
CA VAL A 257 -15.19 1.29 -10.38
C VAL A 257 -14.03 1.26 -9.39
N THR A 258 -12.84 0.93 -9.85
CA THR A 258 -11.67 0.59 -9.01
C THR A 258 -11.92 -0.63 -8.12
N GLY A 259 -12.86 -0.58 -7.18
CA GLY A 259 -13.21 -1.66 -6.26
C GLY A 259 -12.17 -1.92 -5.17
N ALA A 260 -11.29 -0.95 -4.94
CA ALA A 260 -10.33 -0.97 -3.84
C ALA A 260 -10.98 -0.46 -2.54
N TRP A 261 -10.32 -0.64 -1.39
CA TRP A 261 -10.89 -0.25 -0.10
C TRP A 261 -11.15 1.27 -0.01
N VAL A 262 -10.23 2.07 -0.58
CA VAL A 262 -10.30 3.52 -0.67
C VAL A 262 -9.75 4.00 -2.02
N MET A 263 -10.03 5.27 -2.35
CA MET A 263 -9.25 6.00 -3.35
C MET A 263 -7.95 6.49 -2.71
N THR A 264 -6.84 5.82 -3.02
CA THR A 264 -5.56 5.96 -2.32
C THR A 264 -4.81 7.25 -2.69
N ASP A 265 -4.12 7.87 -1.72
CA ASP A 265 -3.07 8.85 -2.02
C ASP A 265 -1.97 8.22 -2.90
N GLU A 266 -1.59 8.90 -3.97
CA GLU A 266 -0.60 8.40 -4.91
C GLU A 266 0.83 8.92 -4.63
N ALA A 267 1.02 9.80 -3.65
CA ALA A 267 2.35 10.37 -3.31
C ALA A 267 3.03 9.69 -2.11
N ASN A 268 2.33 9.57 -0.98
CA ASN A 268 2.93 9.14 0.30
C ASN A 268 2.72 7.64 0.58
N ALA A 269 1.77 7.00 -0.11
CA ALA A 269 1.49 5.57 0.06
C ALA A 269 2.65 4.71 -0.44
N HIS A 270 3.02 3.70 0.35
CA HIS A 270 4.04 2.72 -0.04
C HIS A 270 3.40 1.56 -0.81
N TYR A 271 4.17 0.95 -1.73
CA TYR A 271 3.67 -0.13 -2.58
C TYR A 271 3.01 -1.27 -1.79
N PHE A 272 3.54 -1.61 -0.61
CA PHE A 272 2.96 -2.64 0.26
C PHE A 272 1.49 -2.33 0.58
N SER A 273 1.22 -1.13 1.09
CA SER A 273 -0.10 -0.71 1.54
C SER A 273 -1.06 -0.45 0.37
N MET A 274 -0.54 0.02 -0.77
CA MET A 274 -1.32 0.15 -2.01
C MET A 274 -1.82 -1.22 -2.51
N ILE A 275 -0.94 -2.23 -2.51
CA ILE A 275 -1.32 -3.61 -2.88
C ILE A 275 -2.30 -4.16 -1.84
N ASP A 276 -2.06 -3.91 -0.55
CA ASP A 276 -2.85 -4.46 0.54
C ASP A 276 -4.30 -3.95 0.52
N GLN A 277 -4.50 -2.65 0.34
CA GLN A 277 -5.83 -2.03 0.30
C GLN A 277 -6.62 -2.44 -0.95
N MET A 278 -5.95 -2.54 -2.11
CA MET A 278 -6.58 -2.98 -3.35
C MET A 278 -6.97 -4.46 -3.28
N THR A 279 -6.11 -5.29 -2.68
CA THR A 279 -6.40 -6.70 -2.43
C THR A 279 -7.59 -6.87 -1.48
N GLU A 280 -7.70 -6.07 -0.42
CA GLU A 280 -8.83 -6.15 0.53
C GLU A 280 -10.17 -5.89 -0.18
N GLY A 281 -10.28 -4.78 -0.93
CA GLY A 281 -11.50 -4.46 -1.68
C GLY A 281 -11.84 -5.50 -2.75
N HIS A 282 -10.86 -5.92 -3.56
CA HIS A 282 -11.06 -6.90 -4.62
C HIS A 282 -11.46 -8.29 -4.10
N GLN A 283 -10.82 -8.76 -3.02
CA GLN A 283 -11.16 -10.04 -2.42
C GLN A 283 -12.55 -9.98 -1.77
N TRP A 284 -12.91 -8.87 -1.13
CA TRP A 284 -14.24 -8.69 -0.58
C TRP A 284 -15.32 -8.77 -1.67
N LEU A 285 -15.13 -8.06 -2.79
CA LEU A 285 -16.04 -8.11 -3.96
C LEU A 285 -16.19 -9.53 -4.53
N LEU A 286 -15.08 -10.24 -4.69
CA LEU A 286 -15.09 -11.61 -5.20
C LEU A 286 -15.83 -12.57 -4.25
N ASN A 287 -15.56 -12.44 -2.95
CA ASN A 287 -16.12 -13.34 -1.93
C ASN A 287 -17.61 -13.11 -1.69
N HIS A 288 -18.10 -11.87 -1.76
CA HIS A 288 -19.49 -11.54 -1.39
C HIS A 288 -20.41 -11.32 -2.59
N LEU A 289 -19.89 -10.78 -3.69
CA LEU A 289 -20.69 -10.42 -4.87
C LEU A 289 -20.39 -11.29 -6.09
N ASP A 290 -19.24 -11.97 -6.13
CA ASP A 290 -18.69 -12.60 -7.34
C ASP A 290 -18.44 -11.56 -8.45
N TYR A 291 -18.07 -10.33 -8.04
CA TYR A 291 -17.88 -9.19 -8.93
C TYR A 291 -16.39 -8.88 -9.11
N LYS A 292 -16.01 -8.44 -10.33
CA LYS A 292 -14.64 -8.03 -10.66
C LYS A 292 -14.68 -6.66 -11.35
N PRO A 293 -14.09 -5.62 -10.75
CA PRO A 293 -13.99 -4.29 -11.37
C PRO A 293 -13.25 -4.35 -12.71
N LYS A 294 -13.62 -3.47 -13.64
CA LYS A 294 -13.02 -3.38 -14.98
C LYS A 294 -12.29 -2.06 -15.25
N ASN A 295 -12.85 -0.98 -14.73
CA ASN A 295 -12.43 0.39 -14.99
C ASN A 295 -11.96 1.02 -13.67
N HIS A 296 -10.85 1.75 -13.71
CA HIS A 296 -10.32 2.49 -12.57
C HIS A 296 -10.79 3.96 -12.60
N TRP A 297 -11.06 4.50 -11.42
CA TRP A 297 -11.55 5.85 -11.16
C TRP A 297 -10.70 6.49 -10.06
N SER A 298 -9.96 7.55 -10.39
CA SER A 298 -9.09 8.28 -9.47
C SER A 298 -9.24 9.79 -9.70
N ILE A 299 -10.23 10.40 -9.06
CA ILE A 299 -10.60 11.80 -9.30
C ILE A 299 -10.02 12.80 -8.28
N ASP A 300 -9.63 12.33 -7.10
CA ASP A 300 -9.23 13.23 -6.00
C ASP A 300 -7.80 13.10 -5.44
N PRO A 301 -6.96 12.09 -5.76
CA PRO A 301 -5.55 12.14 -5.33
C PRO A 301 -4.79 13.35 -5.91
N PHE A 302 -3.98 14.02 -5.09
CA PHE A 302 -3.40 15.35 -5.39
C PHE A 302 -2.13 15.29 -6.25
N GLY A 303 -2.27 14.82 -7.48
CA GLY A 303 -1.19 14.40 -8.36
C GLY A 303 -1.14 12.87 -8.45
N LEU A 304 -0.62 12.35 -9.56
CA LEU A 304 -0.82 10.95 -9.93
C LEU A 304 0.50 10.23 -10.20
N SER A 305 0.57 8.97 -9.77
CA SER A 305 1.76 8.13 -9.84
C SER A 305 1.61 7.05 -10.91
N ALA A 306 2.69 6.85 -11.68
CA ALA A 306 2.79 5.73 -12.61
C ALA A 306 2.68 4.35 -11.90
N THR A 307 3.00 4.28 -10.60
CA THR A 307 2.87 3.06 -9.80
C THR A 307 1.41 2.63 -9.64
N THR A 308 0.47 3.56 -9.50
CA THR A 308 -0.97 3.26 -9.45
C THR A 308 -1.43 2.62 -10.76
N ALA A 309 -1.07 3.23 -11.89
CA ALA A 309 -1.34 2.70 -13.23
C ALA A 309 -0.81 1.27 -13.41
N TYR A 310 0.39 0.99 -12.90
CA TYR A 310 0.98 -0.36 -12.91
C TYR A 310 0.15 -1.38 -12.11
N PHE A 311 -0.21 -1.05 -10.86
CA PHE A 311 -0.94 -1.98 -9.99
C PHE A 311 -2.38 -2.23 -10.45
N VAL A 312 -3.04 -1.20 -10.97
CA VAL A 312 -4.36 -1.33 -11.60
C VAL A 312 -4.27 -2.32 -12.78
N GLY A 313 -3.29 -2.14 -13.67
CA GLY A 313 -3.05 -3.04 -14.80
C GLY A 313 -2.75 -4.48 -14.37
N LEU A 314 -1.85 -4.68 -13.41
CA LEU A 314 -1.51 -6.01 -12.87
C LEU A 314 -2.67 -6.70 -12.15
N SER A 315 -3.66 -5.94 -11.67
CA SER A 315 -4.86 -6.48 -11.03
C SER A 315 -5.90 -6.98 -12.04
N GLY A 316 -5.75 -6.61 -13.31
CA GLY A 316 -6.57 -7.06 -14.44
C GLY A 316 -7.46 -5.97 -15.06
N LEU A 317 -7.48 -4.77 -14.49
CA LEU A 317 -8.20 -3.62 -15.04
C LEU A 317 -7.47 -3.10 -16.29
N LYS A 318 -8.21 -2.52 -17.24
CA LYS A 318 -7.68 -2.15 -18.57
C LYS A 318 -7.71 -0.66 -18.87
N THR A 319 -8.47 0.09 -18.09
CA THR A 319 -8.78 1.49 -18.32
C THR A 319 -8.75 2.25 -17.01
N MET A 320 -8.43 3.54 -17.07
CA MET A 320 -8.43 4.44 -15.93
C MET A 320 -8.88 5.84 -16.32
N SER A 321 -9.73 6.44 -15.49
CA SER A 321 -10.15 7.83 -15.59
C SER A 321 -9.58 8.64 -14.43
N VAL A 322 -8.87 9.73 -14.74
CA VAL A 322 -8.12 10.52 -13.74
C VAL A 322 -8.31 12.03 -13.90
N GLN A 323 -8.12 12.78 -12.81
CA GLN A 323 -8.43 14.21 -12.76
C GLN A 323 -7.26 15.12 -12.38
N ARG A 324 -6.75 15.06 -11.14
CA ARG A 324 -5.88 16.11 -10.58
C ARG A 324 -4.43 16.03 -11.07
N ILE A 325 -4.21 16.58 -12.26
CA ILE A 325 -2.88 16.90 -12.80
C ILE A 325 -2.75 18.41 -12.99
N HIS A 326 -1.51 18.91 -13.04
CA HIS A 326 -1.23 20.35 -13.15
C HIS A 326 -2.00 21.01 -14.31
N TYR A 327 -2.61 22.18 -14.10
CA TYR A 327 -3.46 22.85 -15.10
C TYR A 327 -2.75 23.11 -16.44
N ALA A 328 -1.49 23.56 -16.41
CA ALA A 328 -0.68 23.75 -17.63
C ALA A 328 -0.44 22.42 -18.40
N VAL A 329 -0.36 21.29 -17.69
CA VAL A 329 -0.26 19.97 -18.31
C VAL A 329 -1.59 19.59 -18.96
N LYS A 330 -2.74 19.81 -18.29
CA LYS A 330 -4.07 19.61 -18.91
C LYS A 330 -4.19 20.41 -20.21
N LYS A 331 -3.84 21.71 -20.17
CA LYS A 331 -3.85 22.59 -21.35
C LYS A 331 -2.98 22.04 -22.47
N HIS A 332 -1.74 21.63 -22.18
CA HIS A 332 -0.82 21.07 -23.17
C HIS A 332 -1.34 19.76 -23.78
N LEU A 333 -1.83 18.82 -22.96
CA LEU A 333 -2.38 17.56 -23.47
C LEU A 333 -3.65 17.80 -24.29
N ALA A 334 -4.52 18.72 -23.86
CA ALA A 334 -5.74 19.10 -24.57
C ALA A 334 -5.44 19.70 -25.96
N LEU A 335 -4.49 20.64 -26.04
CA LEU A 335 -4.08 21.26 -27.33
C LEU A 335 -3.59 20.22 -28.35
N ASN A 336 -2.96 19.15 -27.86
CA ASN A 336 -2.41 18.08 -28.70
C ASN A 336 -3.35 16.86 -28.83
N LYS A 337 -4.58 16.93 -28.28
CA LYS A 337 -5.53 15.81 -28.20
C LYS A 337 -4.91 14.52 -27.60
N ASN A 338 -4.04 14.70 -26.61
CA ASN A 338 -3.31 13.65 -25.89
C ASN A 338 -3.84 13.46 -24.45
N LEU A 339 -5.09 13.82 -24.18
CA LEU A 339 -5.76 13.53 -22.90
C LEU A 339 -6.12 12.04 -22.76
N GLU A 340 -6.07 11.28 -23.86
CA GLU A 340 -6.29 9.85 -23.90
C GLU A 340 -5.04 9.15 -24.42
N PHE A 341 -4.47 8.26 -23.61
CA PHE A 341 -3.17 7.64 -23.89
C PHE A 341 -3.00 6.29 -23.22
N TYR A 342 -2.06 5.49 -23.73
CA TYR A 342 -1.55 4.30 -23.04
C TYR A 342 -0.44 4.70 -22.07
N TRP A 343 -0.70 4.64 -20.77
CA TRP A 343 0.28 4.97 -19.74
C TRP A 343 1.23 3.80 -19.54
N ARG A 344 2.47 3.99 -19.97
CA ARG A 344 3.55 3.01 -19.95
C ARG A 344 4.51 3.27 -18.80
N GLN A 345 4.93 2.20 -18.15
CA GLN A 345 5.94 2.25 -17.10
C GLN A 345 7.31 2.63 -17.63
N LEU A 346 8.10 3.34 -16.83
CA LEU A 346 9.38 3.91 -17.25
C LEU A 346 10.44 2.87 -17.62
N TRP A 347 10.29 1.60 -17.21
CA TRP A 347 11.21 0.50 -17.54
C TRP A 347 10.72 -0.41 -18.68
N LYS A 348 9.55 -0.14 -19.27
CA LYS A 348 8.90 -1.03 -20.24
C LYS A 348 9.11 -0.56 -21.68
N ARG A 349 9.44 -1.52 -22.55
CA ARG A 349 9.64 -1.28 -23.99
C ARG A 349 8.49 -1.74 -24.86
N ASP A 350 7.66 -2.63 -24.33
CA ASP A 350 6.47 -3.16 -24.98
C ASP A 350 5.21 -2.63 -24.29
N SER A 351 4.06 -3.06 -24.78
CA SER A 351 2.76 -2.68 -24.24
C SER A 351 2.24 -3.64 -23.15
N SER A 352 3.09 -4.50 -22.58
CA SER A 352 2.65 -5.57 -21.68
C SER A 352 2.00 -5.06 -20.38
N SER A 353 2.39 -3.87 -19.93
CA SER A 353 1.86 -3.21 -18.73
C SER A 353 1.20 -1.87 -19.04
N ASP A 354 0.86 -1.60 -20.30
CA ASP A 354 0.17 -0.37 -20.67
C ASP A 354 -1.27 -0.42 -20.17
N ILE A 355 -1.74 0.69 -19.60
CA ILE A 355 -3.14 0.89 -19.25
C ILE A 355 -3.67 2.10 -20.02
N PHE A 356 -4.89 2.00 -20.54
CA PHE A 356 -5.51 3.12 -21.23
C PHE A 356 -6.01 4.16 -20.21
N CYS A 357 -5.51 5.38 -20.29
CA CYS A 357 -5.80 6.46 -19.37
C CYS A 357 -6.57 7.58 -20.08
N HIS A 358 -7.66 8.02 -19.46
CA HIS A 358 -8.44 9.19 -19.82
C HIS A 358 -8.24 10.27 -18.75
N VAL A 359 -7.68 11.41 -19.13
CA VAL A 359 -7.54 12.59 -18.28
C VAL A 359 -8.71 13.53 -18.54
N PHE A 360 -9.42 13.89 -17.48
CA PHE A 360 -10.43 14.93 -17.53
C PHE A 360 -9.79 16.31 -17.76
N PRO A 361 -10.36 17.19 -18.60
CA PRO A 361 -9.62 18.35 -19.10
C PRO A 361 -9.68 19.58 -18.19
N PHE A 362 -10.64 19.65 -17.28
CA PHE A 362 -10.99 20.85 -16.54
C PHE A 362 -10.54 20.81 -15.07
N TYR A 363 -10.85 21.88 -14.35
CA TYR A 363 -10.33 22.18 -13.01
C TYR A 363 -10.76 21.20 -11.92
N SER A 364 -12.03 20.80 -11.90
CA SER A 364 -12.63 19.92 -10.88
C SER A 364 -13.37 18.75 -11.51
N TYR A 365 -13.77 17.77 -10.69
CA TYR A 365 -14.70 16.69 -11.06
C TYR A 365 -16.16 17.02 -10.73
N ASP A 366 -16.44 18.20 -10.18
CA ASP A 366 -17.80 18.67 -9.93
C ASP A 366 -18.56 18.94 -11.24
N ILE A 367 -19.90 18.97 -11.15
CA ILE A 367 -20.78 19.20 -12.32
C ILE A 367 -20.43 20.49 -13.11
N PRO A 368 -20.15 21.64 -12.46
CA PRO A 368 -19.72 22.85 -13.16
C PRO A 368 -18.47 22.66 -14.03
N HIS A 369 -17.56 21.75 -13.71
CA HIS A 369 -16.32 21.55 -14.47
C HIS A 369 -16.27 20.22 -15.22
N THR A 370 -17.39 19.55 -15.45
CA THR A 370 -17.40 18.27 -16.21
C THR A 370 -18.27 18.29 -17.46
N CYS A 371 -19.27 19.18 -17.53
CA CYS A 371 -20.14 19.26 -18.71
C CYS A 371 -19.42 19.88 -19.93
N GLY A 372 -18.48 20.80 -19.70
CA GLY A 372 -17.78 21.55 -20.74
C GLY A 372 -16.97 22.71 -20.17
N PRO A 373 -16.38 23.56 -21.03
CA PRO A 373 -15.42 24.59 -20.62
C PRO A 373 -16.01 25.78 -19.85
N ASP A 374 -17.32 26.03 -19.93
CA ASP A 374 -17.95 27.18 -19.25
C ASP A 374 -18.71 26.75 -18.00
N PRO A 375 -18.12 26.95 -16.81
CA PRO A 375 -18.75 26.52 -15.56
C PRO A 375 -20.00 27.32 -15.21
N ALA A 376 -20.15 28.55 -15.74
CA ALA A 376 -21.37 29.32 -15.57
C ALA A 376 -22.56 28.67 -16.29
N VAL A 377 -22.31 28.02 -17.43
CA VAL A 377 -23.32 27.24 -18.17
C VAL A 377 -23.52 25.88 -17.50
N CYS A 378 -22.45 25.14 -17.24
CA CYS A 378 -22.54 23.80 -16.66
C CYS A 378 -23.22 23.75 -15.30
N CYS A 379 -23.00 24.75 -14.45
CA CYS A 379 -23.64 24.82 -13.14
C CYS A 379 -25.18 24.88 -13.23
N GLN A 380 -25.74 25.38 -14.34
CA GLN A 380 -27.19 25.42 -14.55
C GLN A 380 -27.81 24.02 -14.75
N PHE A 381 -26.97 23.01 -15.01
CA PHE A 381 -27.35 21.61 -15.16
C PHE A 381 -27.00 20.76 -13.94
N ASP A 382 -26.57 21.39 -12.83
CA ASP A 382 -26.60 20.79 -11.51
C ASP A 382 -27.95 21.10 -10.83
N PHE A 383 -28.94 20.24 -11.05
CA PHE A 383 -30.31 20.52 -10.61
C PHE A 383 -30.48 20.50 -9.09
N HIS A 384 -29.50 20.01 -8.31
CA HIS A 384 -29.53 20.18 -6.85
C HIS A 384 -29.41 21.65 -6.43
N ARG A 385 -28.68 22.47 -7.19
CA ARG A 385 -28.51 23.92 -6.95
C ARG A 385 -29.76 24.73 -7.30
N SER A 386 -30.81 24.08 -7.79
CA SER A 386 -32.13 24.69 -7.99
C SER A 386 -33.00 24.66 -6.73
N GLN A 387 -32.57 23.94 -5.68
CA GLN A 387 -33.35 23.75 -4.45
C GLN A 387 -33.24 24.94 -3.51
N VAL A 388 -34.35 25.30 -2.87
CA VAL A 388 -34.36 26.29 -1.78
C VAL A 388 -33.47 25.79 -0.64
N GLY A 389 -32.46 26.58 -0.25
CA GLY A 389 -31.49 26.23 0.79
C GLY A 389 -30.22 25.53 0.28
N SER A 390 -30.14 25.18 -1.00
CA SER A 390 -28.89 24.72 -1.63
C SER A 390 -27.96 25.89 -1.95
N LEU A 391 -26.65 25.62 -2.10
CA LEU A 391 -25.68 26.62 -2.54
C LEU A 391 -25.97 27.02 -4.00
N PRO A 392 -26.21 28.31 -4.29
CA PRO A 392 -26.48 28.76 -5.65
C PRO A 392 -25.21 28.65 -6.52
N CYS A 393 -25.40 28.73 -7.83
CA CYS A 393 -24.28 28.82 -8.76
C CYS A 393 -23.47 30.11 -8.51
N PRO A 394 -22.15 30.01 -8.26
CA PRO A 394 -21.33 31.18 -7.93
C PRO A 394 -21.17 32.17 -9.09
N TRP A 395 -21.49 31.77 -10.32
CA TRP A 395 -21.44 32.62 -11.52
C TRP A 395 -22.69 33.48 -11.75
N GLY A 396 -23.63 33.51 -10.79
CA GLY A 396 -24.79 34.41 -10.84
C GLY A 396 -25.93 33.98 -11.76
N ILE A 397 -25.82 32.81 -12.40
CA ILE A 397 -26.88 32.23 -13.26
C ILE A 397 -27.40 30.95 -12.59
N PRO A 398 -28.66 30.91 -12.12
CA PRO A 398 -29.18 29.77 -11.36
C PRO A 398 -29.53 28.58 -12.25
N ALA A 399 -29.46 27.38 -11.67
CA ALA A 399 -30.06 26.18 -12.24
C ALA A 399 -31.60 26.28 -12.17
N LEU A 400 -32.28 25.98 -13.28
CA LEU A 400 -33.74 25.99 -13.37
C LEU A 400 -34.26 24.60 -13.76
N PRO A 401 -35.38 24.12 -13.19
CA PRO A 401 -36.03 22.91 -13.66
C PRO A 401 -36.36 22.97 -15.15
N ILE A 402 -36.26 21.83 -15.83
CA ILE A 402 -36.55 21.71 -17.26
C ILE A 402 -38.05 21.54 -17.47
N ASP A 403 -38.61 22.39 -18.33
CA ASP A 403 -40.03 22.40 -18.73
C ASP A 403 -40.16 22.58 -20.25
N MET A 404 -41.39 22.60 -20.75
CA MET A 404 -41.64 22.70 -22.19
C MET A 404 -41.28 24.08 -22.78
N GLU A 405 -41.18 25.12 -21.95
CA GLU A 405 -40.87 26.48 -22.40
C GLU A 405 -39.35 26.65 -22.59
N ASN A 406 -38.54 26.06 -21.70
CA ASN A 406 -37.09 26.25 -21.70
C ASN A 406 -36.29 25.11 -22.37
N ILE A 407 -36.88 23.93 -22.56
CA ILE A 407 -36.13 22.72 -22.96
C ILE A 407 -35.29 22.87 -24.23
N GLY A 408 -35.77 23.59 -25.25
CA GLY A 408 -35.05 23.77 -26.50
C GLY A 408 -33.76 24.59 -26.33
N GLU A 409 -33.85 25.71 -25.63
CA GLU A 409 -32.70 26.57 -25.33
C GLU A 409 -31.71 25.85 -24.42
N ARG A 410 -32.21 25.21 -23.35
CA ARG A 410 -31.38 24.46 -22.39
C ARG A 410 -30.67 23.28 -23.04
N ALA A 411 -31.37 22.53 -23.89
CA ALA A 411 -30.76 21.42 -24.63
C ALA A 411 -29.68 21.92 -25.58
N PHE A 412 -29.89 23.03 -26.29
CA PHE A 412 -28.86 23.60 -27.15
C PHE A 412 -27.64 24.08 -26.37
N ALA A 413 -27.84 24.78 -25.24
CA ALA A 413 -26.75 25.26 -24.39
C ALA A 413 -25.89 24.10 -23.84
N LEU A 414 -26.52 23.01 -23.40
CA LEU A 414 -25.80 21.83 -22.92
C LEU A 414 -25.06 21.11 -24.05
N LEU A 415 -25.69 20.97 -25.22
CA LEU A 415 -25.05 20.36 -26.39
C LEU A 415 -23.83 21.17 -26.85
N ASP A 416 -23.90 22.51 -26.80
CA ASP A 416 -22.77 23.38 -27.13
C ASP A 416 -21.57 23.10 -26.22
N GLN A 417 -21.81 22.96 -24.90
CA GLN A 417 -20.78 22.58 -23.94
C GLN A 417 -20.22 21.18 -24.23
N TYR A 418 -21.07 20.20 -24.51
CA TYR A 418 -20.62 18.85 -24.89
C TYR A 418 -19.77 18.84 -26.16
N ARG A 419 -20.13 19.64 -27.17
CA ARG A 419 -19.33 19.75 -28.41
C ARG A 419 -17.99 20.40 -28.16
N LYS A 420 -17.94 21.49 -27.40
CA LYS A 420 -16.68 22.13 -26.99
C LYS A 420 -15.81 21.17 -26.18
N HIS A 421 -16.41 20.42 -25.27
CA HIS A 421 -15.70 19.39 -24.50
C HIS A 421 -15.10 18.31 -25.44
N ALA A 422 -15.88 17.81 -26.40
CA ALA A 422 -15.44 16.79 -27.33
C ALA A 422 -14.27 17.22 -28.24
N GLU A 423 -14.10 18.52 -28.54
CA GLU A 423 -12.97 19.00 -29.36
C GLU A 423 -11.60 18.76 -28.70
N LEU A 424 -11.55 18.56 -27.39
CA LEU A 424 -10.33 18.27 -26.63
C LEU A 424 -9.85 16.83 -26.81
N TYR A 425 -10.69 15.96 -27.39
CA TYR A 425 -10.43 14.55 -27.62
C TYR A 425 -10.32 14.25 -29.12
N LYS A 426 -9.82 13.04 -29.43
CA LYS A 426 -9.64 12.57 -30.81
C LYS A 426 -10.94 12.11 -31.45
N LEU A 427 -11.80 11.46 -30.67
CA LEU A 427 -13.00 10.78 -31.15
C LEU A 427 -14.27 11.45 -30.63
N ASN A 428 -15.36 11.32 -31.40
CA ASN A 428 -16.69 11.83 -31.05
C ASN A 428 -17.45 10.90 -30.08
N VAL A 429 -16.79 10.48 -29.00
CA VAL A 429 -17.37 9.76 -27.87
C VAL A 429 -16.95 10.49 -26.61
N LEU A 430 -17.91 10.97 -25.82
CA LEU A 430 -17.64 11.87 -24.70
C LEU A 430 -18.07 11.26 -23.37
N LEU A 431 -17.19 11.35 -22.38
CA LEU A 431 -17.44 11.01 -20.99
C LEU A 431 -17.77 12.29 -20.20
N VAL A 432 -18.93 12.33 -19.54
CA VAL A 432 -19.37 13.48 -18.73
C VAL A 432 -19.74 13.02 -17.33
N PRO A 433 -18.86 13.18 -16.33
CA PRO A 433 -19.21 12.91 -14.94
C PRO A 433 -20.35 13.81 -14.45
N LEU A 434 -21.31 13.23 -13.72
CA LEU A 434 -22.43 13.94 -13.10
C LEU A 434 -22.44 13.65 -11.60
N GLY A 435 -21.60 14.37 -10.85
CA GLY A 435 -21.44 14.16 -9.43
C GLY A 435 -20.54 15.21 -8.81
N ASP A 436 -20.33 15.06 -7.51
CA ASP A 436 -19.53 15.94 -6.64
C ASP A 436 -19.39 15.19 -5.29
N ASP A 437 -18.83 15.85 -4.28
CA ASP A 437 -18.70 15.33 -2.92
C ASP A 437 -20.07 15.03 -2.28
N PHE A 438 -20.23 13.81 -1.77
CA PHE A 438 -21.42 13.32 -1.04
C PHE A 438 -22.76 13.68 -1.71
N ARG A 439 -22.80 13.68 -3.04
CA ARG A 439 -24.02 13.85 -3.83
C ARG A 439 -24.88 12.59 -3.76
N TYR A 440 -26.11 12.72 -4.21
CA TYR A 440 -27.14 11.70 -4.26
C TYR A 440 -27.62 11.24 -2.88
N THR A 441 -27.54 12.12 -1.89
CA THR A 441 -27.87 11.84 -0.49
C THR A 441 -29.37 11.84 -0.22
N THR A 442 -30.18 12.57 -1.00
CA THR A 442 -31.64 12.65 -0.79
C THR A 442 -32.44 12.10 -1.97
N SER A 443 -33.61 11.50 -1.70
CA SER A 443 -34.53 10.99 -2.73
C SER A 443 -34.98 12.09 -3.72
N MET A 444 -35.15 13.32 -3.22
CA MET A 444 -35.51 14.49 -4.03
C MET A 444 -34.41 14.84 -5.03
N GLU A 445 -33.16 14.82 -4.60
CA GLU A 445 -32.03 15.11 -5.46
C GLU A 445 -31.90 14.10 -6.61
N TRP A 446 -31.98 12.81 -6.31
CA TRP A 446 -32.05 11.75 -7.33
C TRP A 446 -33.15 12.02 -8.35
N GLN A 447 -34.34 12.36 -7.85
CA GLN A 447 -35.51 12.61 -8.69
C GLN A 447 -35.31 13.82 -9.60
N GLN A 448 -34.73 14.90 -9.08
CA GLN A 448 -34.49 16.13 -9.83
C GLN A 448 -33.40 15.95 -10.89
N GLN A 449 -32.27 15.34 -10.52
CA GLN A 449 -31.22 15.05 -11.50
C GLN A 449 -31.79 14.14 -12.60
N TYR A 450 -32.41 13.02 -12.23
CA TYR A 450 -32.97 12.09 -13.22
C TYR A 450 -34.02 12.75 -14.11
N ASN A 451 -35.07 13.36 -13.56
CA ASN A 451 -36.20 13.86 -14.36
C ASN A 451 -35.80 14.98 -15.33
N ASN A 452 -34.87 15.86 -14.92
CA ASN A 452 -34.45 16.95 -15.79
C ASN A 452 -33.54 16.45 -16.92
N TYR A 453 -32.58 15.58 -16.61
CA TYR A 453 -31.75 14.95 -17.64
C TYR A 453 -32.56 14.01 -18.55
N GLU A 454 -33.53 13.27 -18.04
CA GLU A 454 -34.45 12.44 -18.85
C GLU A 454 -35.19 13.29 -19.88
N LYS A 455 -35.79 14.42 -19.47
CA LYS A 455 -36.43 15.37 -20.39
C LYS A 455 -35.47 15.88 -21.46
N LEU A 456 -34.28 16.33 -21.03
CA LEU A 456 -33.25 16.81 -21.94
C LEU A 456 -32.86 15.72 -22.94
N PHE A 457 -32.58 14.50 -22.48
CA PHE A 457 -32.19 13.38 -23.34
C PHE A 457 -33.29 13.00 -24.33
N ASP A 458 -34.54 12.94 -23.89
CA ASP A 458 -35.68 12.68 -24.77
C ASP A 458 -35.81 13.74 -25.88
N TYR A 459 -35.61 15.01 -25.55
CA TYR A 459 -35.63 16.09 -26.54
C TYR A 459 -34.44 16.02 -27.49
N MET A 460 -33.23 15.89 -26.95
CA MET A 460 -31.98 15.83 -27.71
C MET A 460 -31.93 14.63 -28.67
N ASN A 461 -32.38 13.45 -28.22
CA ASN A 461 -32.35 12.23 -29.02
C ASN A 461 -33.41 12.22 -30.13
N ARG A 462 -34.50 12.98 -30.01
CA ARG A 462 -35.42 13.24 -31.14
C ARG A 462 -34.77 14.06 -32.26
N GLN A 463 -33.72 14.80 -31.94
CA GLN A 463 -32.88 15.54 -32.89
C GLN A 463 -31.64 14.75 -33.33
N ASP A 464 -31.53 13.47 -32.94
CA ASP A 464 -30.41 12.55 -33.24
C ASP A 464 -29.05 12.97 -32.64
N TRP A 465 -29.07 13.49 -31.40
CA TRP A 465 -27.86 13.94 -30.69
C TRP A 465 -27.20 12.90 -29.75
N ASN A 466 -27.74 11.67 -29.71
CA ASN A 466 -27.18 10.48 -29.04
C ASN A 466 -26.56 10.74 -27.65
N VAL A 467 -27.40 11.14 -26.71
CA VAL A 467 -27.07 11.38 -25.30
C VAL A 467 -27.77 10.35 -24.41
N GLN A 468 -27.08 9.84 -23.39
CA GLN A 468 -27.67 8.90 -22.44
C GLN A 468 -26.93 8.88 -21.11
N PHE A 469 -27.59 8.36 -20.07
CA PHE A 469 -26.87 7.89 -18.89
C PHE A 469 -26.00 6.69 -19.24
N GLY A 470 -24.83 6.62 -18.62
CA GLY A 470 -23.87 5.53 -18.82
C GLY A 470 -23.08 5.21 -17.57
N THR A 471 -22.27 4.17 -17.67
CA THR A 471 -21.17 3.90 -16.75
C THR A 471 -19.83 4.05 -17.47
N LEU A 472 -18.69 3.83 -16.79
CA LEU A 472 -17.38 3.85 -17.46
C LEU A 472 -17.25 2.72 -18.49
N GLU A 473 -17.79 1.54 -18.19
CA GLU A 473 -17.83 0.41 -19.13
C GLU A 473 -18.57 0.76 -20.42
N ASP A 474 -19.68 1.49 -20.32
CA ASP A 474 -20.45 1.92 -21.50
C ASP A 474 -19.62 2.90 -22.36
N TYR A 475 -18.96 3.87 -21.72
CA TYR A 475 -18.06 4.82 -22.38
C TYR A 475 -16.89 4.14 -23.09
N TYR A 476 -16.09 3.35 -22.38
CA TYR A 476 -14.88 2.74 -22.95
C TYR A 476 -15.21 1.74 -24.06
N ARG A 477 -16.32 1.00 -23.92
CA ARG A 477 -16.78 0.11 -24.99
C ARG A 477 -17.14 0.89 -26.25
N ALA A 478 -17.81 2.02 -26.12
CA ALA A 478 -18.14 2.88 -27.25
C ALA A 478 -16.89 3.54 -27.86
N LEU A 479 -15.97 4.02 -27.03
CA LEU A 479 -14.70 4.63 -27.44
C LEU A 479 -13.85 3.65 -28.24
N PHE A 480 -13.57 2.46 -27.71
CA PHE A 480 -12.75 1.47 -28.40
C PHE A 480 -13.41 0.94 -29.66
N LYS A 481 -14.74 0.75 -29.64
CA LYS A 481 -15.47 0.41 -30.87
C LYS A 481 -15.33 1.49 -31.93
N ARG A 482 -15.39 2.77 -31.54
CA ARG A 482 -15.22 3.89 -32.47
C ARG A 482 -13.81 3.95 -33.02
N ALA A 483 -12.81 3.76 -32.15
CA ALA A 483 -11.40 3.74 -32.53
C ALA A 483 -11.12 2.63 -33.54
N ASP A 484 -11.60 1.41 -33.27
CA ASP A 484 -11.42 0.24 -34.15
C ASP A 484 -12.07 0.45 -35.53
N VAL A 485 -13.33 0.92 -35.58
CA VAL A 485 -14.02 1.22 -36.85
C VAL A 485 -13.34 2.34 -37.63
N GLY A 486 -12.78 3.34 -36.94
CA GLY A 486 -12.10 4.48 -37.55
C GLY A 486 -10.62 4.26 -37.88
N GLY A 487 -10.01 3.18 -37.39
CA GLY A 487 -8.56 2.97 -37.45
C GLY A 487 -7.75 3.98 -36.62
N GLU A 488 -8.34 4.58 -35.59
CA GLU A 488 -7.67 5.58 -34.74
C GLU A 488 -6.81 4.90 -33.67
N THR A 489 -5.65 5.49 -33.37
CA THR A 489 -4.73 5.01 -32.32
C THR A 489 -4.42 6.11 -31.32
N PHE A 490 -4.13 5.73 -30.08
CA PHE A 490 -3.82 6.65 -29.00
C PHE A 490 -2.30 6.68 -28.71
N PRO A 491 -1.76 7.84 -28.31
CA PRO A 491 -0.34 7.95 -27.97
C PRO A 491 0.01 7.11 -26.73
N THR A 492 1.28 6.75 -26.63
CA THR A 492 1.87 6.22 -25.39
C THR A 492 2.48 7.36 -24.57
N LEU A 493 2.31 7.32 -23.24
CA LEU A 493 2.84 8.31 -22.32
C LEU A 493 3.63 7.63 -21.19
N SER A 494 4.77 8.20 -20.79
CA SER A 494 5.47 7.78 -19.56
C SER A 494 5.92 8.96 -18.69
N GLY A 495 6.12 8.67 -17.41
CA GLY A 495 6.35 9.65 -16.34
C GLY A 495 5.16 9.71 -15.39
N ASP A 496 5.18 10.68 -14.48
CA ASP A 496 4.16 10.92 -13.48
C ASP A 496 3.56 12.33 -13.61
N PHE A 497 2.64 12.67 -12.72
CA PHE A 497 1.95 13.96 -12.71
C PHE A 497 2.17 14.76 -11.42
N PHE A 498 3.36 14.63 -10.83
CA PHE A 498 3.81 15.47 -9.71
C PHE A 498 4.70 16.62 -10.21
N THR A 499 4.61 17.84 -9.67
CA THR A 499 3.79 18.23 -8.50
C THR A 499 2.52 18.97 -8.94
N TYR A 500 1.37 18.57 -8.40
CA TYR A 500 0.08 19.14 -8.75
C TYR A 500 -0.03 20.60 -8.31
N ALA A 501 -0.55 21.44 -9.20
CA ALA A 501 -1.09 22.75 -8.88
C ALA A 501 -2.46 22.87 -9.53
N ASP A 502 -3.45 23.26 -8.74
CA ASP A 502 -4.82 23.48 -9.20
C ASP A 502 -4.98 24.85 -9.84
N ARG A 503 -4.24 25.88 -9.38
CA ARG A 503 -4.22 27.23 -9.96
C ARG A 503 -2.95 27.98 -9.59
N ASN A 504 -2.56 28.96 -10.41
CA ASN A 504 -1.47 29.90 -10.13
C ASN A 504 -0.19 29.19 -9.62
N GLU A 505 0.34 29.63 -8.48
CA GLU A 505 1.51 29.07 -7.79
C GLU A 505 1.11 28.19 -6.58
N ASP A 506 -0.16 27.77 -6.49
CA ASP A 506 -0.69 26.96 -5.40
C ASP A 506 -0.29 25.49 -5.59
N TYR A 507 0.99 25.16 -5.40
CA TYR A 507 1.48 23.78 -5.50
C TYR A 507 1.16 22.99 -4.22
N TRP A 508 0.64 21.79 -4.43
CA TRP A 508 0.21 20.87 -3.37
C TRP A 508 1.40 20.00 -2.94
N SER A 509 2.49 20.61 -2.50
CA SER A 509 3.69 19.90 -2.01
C SER A 509 3.80 19.86 -0.49
N GLY A 510 2.94 20.60 0.23
CA GLY A 510 2.92 20.59 1.70
C GLY A 510 2.49 19.24 2.27
N TYR A 511 1.51 18.59 1.65
CA TYR A 511 0.97 17.31 2.12
C TYR A 511 1.95 16.13 2.02
N TYR A 512 3.05 16.29 1.27
CA TYR A 512 4.16 15.33 1.29
C TYR A 512 4.77 15.16 2.69
N THR A 513 4.54 16.13 3.59
CA THR A 513 5.07 16.11 4.97
C THR A 513 3.99 16.24 6.04
N SER A 514 2.86 16.92 5.78
CA SER A 514 1.81 17.20 6.78
C SER A 514 1.50 16.00 7.70
N ARG A 515 1.54 16.24 9.02
CA ARG A 515 1.36 15.23 10.08
C ARG A 515 2.28 14.00 9.93
N PRO A 516 3.60 14.19 10.03
CA PRO A 516 4.60 13.16 9.75
C PRO A 516 4.57 11.97 10.73
N LEU A 517 4.07 12.15 11.96
CA LEU A 517 3.91 11.03 12.91
C LEU A 517 3.05 9.91 12.29
N TYR A 518 1.93 10.25 11.65
CA TYR A 518 1.00 9.26 11.13
C TYR A 518 1.50 8.61 9.84
N LYS A 519 2.27 9.34 9.03
CA LYS A 519 3.05 8.76 7.92
C LYS A 519 4.05 7.72 8.43
N ARG A 520 4.68 7.95 9.59
CA ARG A 520 5.58 6.97 10.24
C ARG A 520 4.82 5.81 10.88
N MET A 521 3.72 6.06 11.58
CA MET A 521 2.87 5.02 12.19
C MET A 521 2.32 4.04 11.16
N GLU A 522 1.98 4.53 9.97
CA GLU A 522 1.58 3.69 8.83
C GLU A 522 2.66 2.67 8.48
N ARG A 523 3.93 3.10 8.37
CA ARG A 523 5.06 2.20 8.04
C ARG A 523 5.32 1.17 9.14
N ILE A 524 5.16 1.60 10.39
CA ILE A 524 5.23 0.71 11.55
C ILE A 524 4.14 -0.36 11.46
N LEU A 525 2.88 0.04 11.24
CA LEU A 525 1.77 -0.90 11.08
C LEU A 525 1.99 -1.85 9.90
N ALA A 526 2.43 -1.35 8.74
CA ALA A 526 2.72 -2.17 7.58
C ALA A 526 3.79 -3.24 7.89
N SER A 527 4.85 -2.89 8.62
CA SER A 527 5.88 -3.82 9.06
C SER A 527 5.34 -4.89 10.02
N PHE A 528 4.62 -4.48 11.08
CA PHE A 528 4.02 -5.41 12.05
C PHE A 528 2.98 -6.33 11.41
N LEU A 529 2.12 -5.79 10.55
CA LEU A 529 1.11 -6.55 9.82
C LEU A 529 1.79 -7.60 8.93
N ARG A 530 2.75 -7.20 8.09
CA ARG A 530 3.53 -8.12 7.24
C ARG A 530 4.19 -9.23 8.06
N GLY A 531 4.86 -8.88 9.16
CA GLY A 531 5.52 -9.85 10.03
C GLY A 531 4.54 -10.83 10.68
N ALA A 532 3.36 -10.34 11.08
CA ALA A 532 2.29 -11.14 11.66
C ALA A 532 1.63 -12.06 10.63
N GLU A 533 1.41 -11.59 9.40
CA GLU A 533 0.86 -12.38 8.29
C GLU A 533 1.75 -13.59 7.97
N ILE A 534 3.06 -13.35 7.85
CA ILE A 534 4.06 -14.39 7.59
C ILE A 534 3.99 -15.47 8.67
N MET A 535 4.12 -15.08 9.93
CA MET A 535 4.14 -16.02 11.06
C MET A 535 2.79 -16.73 11.25
N PHE A 536 1.68 -16.02 11.05
CA PHE A 536 0.34 -16.60 11.10
C PHE A 536 0.15 -17.68 10.03
N ASN A 537 0.49 -17.40 8.77
CA ASN A 537 0.32 -18.37 7.68
C ASN A 537 1.22 -19.60 7.86
N LEU A 538 2.46 -19.41 8.31
CA LEU A 538 3.36 -20.51 8.64
C LEU A 538 2.78 -21.37 9.78
N ALA A 539 2.31 -20.74 10.87
CA ALA A 539 1.76 -21.45 12.02
C ALA A 539 0.50 -22.23 11.65
N VAL A 540 -0.46 -21.61 10.95
CA VAL A 540 -1.71 -22.28 10.58
C VAL A 540 -1.48 -23.44 9.61
N SER A 541 -0.57 -23.27 8.65
CA SER A 541 -0.18 -24.33 7.72
C SER A 541 0.41 -25.54 8.47
N ASP A 542 1.30 -25.31 9.43
CA ASP A 542 1.90 -26.37 10.26
C ASP A 542 0.85 -27.05 11.16
N VAL A 543 0.01 -26.26 11.83
CA VAL A 543 -1.08 -26.74 12.70
C VAL A 543 -2.05 -27.66 11.96
N ARG A 544 -2.51 -27.27 10.76
CA ARG A 544 -3.42 -28.07 9.94
C ARG A 544 -2.77 -29.34 9.40
N SER A 545 -1.50 -29.27 9.02
CA SER A 545 -0.75 -30.44 8.55
C SER A 545 -0.61 -31.52 9.65
N LYS A 546 -0.59 -31.09 10.93
CA LYS A 546 -0.43 -31.95 12.11
C LYS A 546 -1.73 -32.28 12.85
N ALA A 547 -2.88 -31.81 12.35
CA ALA A 547 -4.19 -31.94 13.00
C ALA A 547 -4.22 -31.37 14.45
N LEU A 548 -3.59 -30.21 14.66
CA LEU A 548 -3.47 -29.53 15.96
C LEU A 548 -4.37 -28.29 16.07
N GLU A 549 -5.43 -28.18 15.27
CA GLU A 549 -6.25 -26.97 15.12
C GLU A 549 -6.84 -26.48 16.45
N HIS A 550 -7.14 -27.39 17.37
CA HIS A 550 -7.63 -27.08 18.71
C HIS A 550 -6.59 -26.38 19.62
N GLN A 551 -5.31 -26.33 19.22
CA GLN A 551 -4.21 -25.78 20.01
C GLN A 551 -3.76 -24.39 19.56
N PHE A 552 -4.33 -23.86 18.46
CA PHE A 552 -3.95 -22.56 17.92
C PHE A 552 -5.20 -21.73 17.58
N PRO A 553 -5.35 -20.51 18.14
CA PRO A 553 -6.59 -19.72 18.04
C PRO A 553 -6.73 -19.03 16.67
N SER A 554 -6.68 -19.82 15.59
CA SER A 554 -6.54 -19.35 14.20
C SER A 554 -7.59 -18.33 13.80
N GLN A 555 -8.87 -18.56 14.16
CA GLN A 555 -9.96 -17.67 13.77
C GLN A 555 -9.85 -16.28 14.43
N ARG A 556 -9.50 -16.24 15.73
CA ARG A 556 -9.31 -14.98 16.47
C ARG A 556 -8.14 -14.19 15.88
N LEU A 557 -7.02 -14.86 15.60
CA LEU A 557 -5.84 -14.22 15.04
C LEU A 557 -6.06 -13.75 13.59
N PHE A 558 -6.80 -14.51 12.78
CA PHE A 558 -7.20 -14.09 11.45
C PHE A 558 -8.07 -12.83 11.51
N ASN A 559 -9.04 -12.76 12.44
CA ASN A 559 -9.86 -11.58 12.64
C ASN A 559 -9.01 -10.34 13.01
N ASN A 560 -8.00 -10.50 13.87
CA ASN A 560 -7.05 -9.43 14.18
C ASN A 560 -6.34 -8.92 12.91
N LEU A 561 -5.90 -9.81 12.02
CA LEU A 561 -5.26 -9.43 10.76
C LEU A 561 -6.23 -8.69 9.83
N VAL A 562 -7.48 -9.13 9.71
CA VAL A 562 -8.49 -8.45 8.88
C VAL A 562 -8.77 -7.02 9.38
N ILE A 563 -8.95 -6.84 10.69
CA ILE A 563 -9.13 -5.50 11.28
C ILE A 563 -7.91 -4.63 10.98
N ALA A 564 -6.70 -5.16 11.16
CA ALA A 564 -5.47 -4.42 10.90
C ALA A 564 -5.29 -4.04 9.42
N ARG A 565 -5.59 -4.96 8.48
CA ARG A 565 -5.61 -4.69 7.02
C ARG A 565 -6.58 -3.58 6.68
N ARG A 566 -7.84 -3.68 7.14
CA ARG A 566 -8.90 -2.70 6.82
C ARG A 566 -8.61 -1.32 7.38
N ASN A 567 -8.02 -1.23 8.57
CA ASN A 567 -7.59 0.06 9.15
C ASN A 567 -6.36 0.64 8.44
N LEU A 568 -5.36 -0.19 8.09
CA LEU A 568 -4.22 0.24 7.26
C LEU A 568 -4.71 0.74 5.90
N ALA A 569 -5.61 -0.01 5.27
CA ALA A 569 -6.22 0.29 3.99
C ALA A 569 -7.03 1.58 4.03
N LEU A 570 -7.83 1.79 5.10
CA LEU A 570 -8.60 3.02 5.29
C LEU A 570 -7.68 4.25 5.36
N PHE A 571 -6.55 4.14 6.06
CA PHE A 571 -5.59 5.23 6.18
C PHE A 571 -4.88 5.57 4.87
N GLN A 572 -4.89 4.69 3.86
CA GLN A 572 -4.33 5.02 2.55
C GLN A 572 -5.17 6.04 1.78
N HIS A 573 -6.37 6.39 2.25
CA HIS A 573 -7.21 7.43 1.65
C HIS A 573 -6.41 8.72 1.44
N HIS A 574 -6.74 9.45 0.39
CA HIS A 574 -6.06 10.68 0.01
C HIS A 574 -6.19 11.83 1.02
N ASP A 575 -7.00 11.72 2.09
CA ASP A 575 -6.89 12.60 3.26
C ASP A 575 -6.37 11.95 4.56
N GLY A 576 -6.20 10.63 4.55
CA GLY A 576 -5.56 9.87 5.62
C GLY A 576 -4.05 10.10 5.63
N ILE A 577 -3.31 9.31 4.85
CA ILE A 577 -1.84 9.35 4.80
C ILE A 577 -1.29 10.68 4.28
N ALA A 578 -2.06 11.41 3.47
CA ALA A 578 -1.72 12.76 3.05
C ALA A 578 -1.62 13.74 4.22
N GLY A 579 -2.30 13.46 5.34
CA GLY A 579 -2.33 14.33 6.50
C GLY A 579 -3.13 15.60 6.22
N THR A 580 -4.26 15.48 5.52
CA THR A 580 -5.09 16.60 5.09
C THR A 580 -6.50 16.57 5.69
N ALA A 581 -6.82 15.60 6.55
CA ALA A 581 -8.08 15.59 7.29
C ALA A 581 -8.13 16.58 8.48
N LYS A 582 -9.34 16.82 9.02
CA LYS A 582 -9.56 17.56 10.27
C LYS A 582 -8.92 16.86 11.47
N THR A 583 -8.48 17.61 12.48
CA THR A 583 -7.79 17.04 13.66
C THR A 583 -8.58 15.89 14.32
N PRO A 584 -9.92 15.97 14.55
CA PRO A 584 -10.68 14.83 15.10
C PRO A 584 -10.63 13.57 14.22
N VAL A 585 -10.57 13.74 12.89
CA VAL A 585 -10.49 12.65 11.91
C VAL A 585 -9.10 12.04 11.89
N VAL A 586 -8.06 12.89 11.90
CA VAL A 586 -6.67 12.44 12.08
C VAL A 586 -6.53 11.60 13.36
N MET A 587 -7.17 12.02 14.45
CA MET A 587 -7.17 11.24 15.70
C MET A 587 -7.98 9.94 15.62
N ASP A 588 -9.03 9.86 14.81
CA ASP A 588 -9.74 8.60 14.54
C ASP A 588 -8.82 7.61 13.80
N TYR A 589 -8.17 8.06 12.73
CA TYR A 589 -7.16 7.27 12.03
C TYR A 589 -6.02 6.83 12.95
N ALA A 590 -5.49 7.74 13.76
CA ALA A 590 -4.39 7.45 14.66
C ALA A 590 -4.76 6.34 15.67
N LYS A 591 -5.97 6.36 16.22
CA LYS A 591 -6.48 5.29 17.12
C LYS A 591 -6.63 3.96 16.39
N ARG A 592 -7.12 3.98 15.15
CA ARG A 592 -7.23 2.77 14.31
C ARG A 592 -5.87 2.18 13.96
N LEU A 593 -4.89 3.01 13.61
CA LEU A 593 -3.52 2.59 13.36
C LEU A 593 -2.90 1.97 14.61
N TRP A 594 -2.95 2.69 15.74
CA TRP A 594 -2.39 2.22 17.01
C TRP A 594 -3.01 0.89 17.47
N SER A 595 -4.34 0.79 17.49
CA SER A 595 -5.01 -0.48 17.87
C SER A 595 -4.65 -1.63 16.93
N SER A 596 -4.50 -1.36 15.64
CA SER A 596 -4.09 -2.37 14.64
C SER A 596 -2.65 -2.83 14.78
N ILE A 597 -1.75 -1.95 15.26
CA ILE A 597 -0.38 -2.32 15.62
C ILE A 597 -0.42 -3.32 16.77
N GLU A 598 -1.20 -3.06 17.81
CA GLU A 598 -1.35 -3.95 18.97
C GLU A 598 -2.02 -5.29 18.61
N LEU A 599 -3.01 -5.29 17.72
CA LEU A 599 -3.61 -6.53 17.18
C LEU A 599 -2.59 -7.35 16.39
N SER A 600 -1.76 -6.70 15.57
CA SER A 600 -0.71 -7.34 14.78
C SER A 600 0.38 -7.91 15.68
N LYS A 601 0.81 -7.17 16.71
CA LYS A 601 1.73 -7.63 17.76
C LYS A 601 1.19 -8.88 18.46
N ALA A 602 -0.07 -8.86 18.89
CA ALA A 602 -0.69 -10.01 19.57
C ALA A 602 -0.73 -11.27 18.68
N THR A 603 -1.07 -11.11 17.38
CA THR A 603 -1.04 -12.20 16.42
C THR A 603 0.37 -12.74 16.20
N MET A 604 1.34 -11.85 16.03
CA MET A 604 2.74 -12.21 15.84
C MET A 604 3.30 -12.93 17.07
N ALA A 605 3.10 -12.40 18.27
CA ALA A 605 3.56 -12.99 19.53
C ALA A 605 2.97 -14.39 19.74
N THR A 606 1.67 -14.58 19.46
CA THR A 606 1.02 -15.90 19.58
C THR A 606 1.61 -16.90 18.59
N ALA A 607 1.86 -16.50 17.34
CA ALA A 607 2.45 -17.35 16.32
C ALA A 607 3.93 -17.68 16.61
N ILE A 608 4.70 -16.70 17.11
CA ILE A 608 6.08 -16.91 17.56
C ILE A 608 6.13 -17.90 18.73
N LEU A 609 5.25 -17.74 19.73
CA LEU A 609 5.19 -18.63 20.89
C LEU A 609 4.88 -20.07 20.48
N TYR A 610 3.99 -20.28 19.50
CA TYR A 610 3.69 -21.61 18.95
C TYR A 610 4.97 -22.33 18.48
N PHE A 611 5.85 -21.65 17.74
CA PHE A 611 7.08 -22.23 17.24
C PHE A 611 8.17 -22.38 18.31
N MET A 612 8.24 -21.43 19.25
CA MET A 612 9.28 -21.39 20.27
C MET A 612 8.98 -22.29 21.47
N ARG A 613 7.76 -22.80 21.66
CA ARG A 613 7.44 -23.69 22.80
C ARG A 613 8.10 -25.07 22.68
N LYS A 614 8.66 -25.60 23.78
CA LYS A 614 9.12 -27.01 23.85
C LYS A 614 7.92 -27.98 23.88
N ALA A 615 8.08 -29.17 23.29
CA ALA A 615 7.00 -30.15 23.17
C ALA A 615 6.53 -30.77 24.50
N SER A 616 7.35 -30.68 25.57
CA SER A 616 7.07 -31.23 26.90
C SER A 616 6.18 -30.34 27.79
N THR A 617 5.89 -29.12 27.35
CA THR A 617 5.16 -28.10 28.12
C THR A 617 3.65 -28.37 28.05
N SER A 618 2.95 -28.43 29.20
CA SER A 618 1.50 -28.72 29.20
C SER A 618 0.71 -27.56 28.57
N LEU A 619 -0.42 -27.87 27.95
CA LEU A 619 -1.27 -26.88 27.27
C LEU A 619 -1.87 -25.84 28.23
N LEU A 620 -1.97 -26.16 29.52
CA LEU A 620 -2.48 -25.25 30.57
C LEU A 620 -1.41 -24.24 31.02
N ASP A 621 -0.12 -24.56 30.81
CA ASP A 621 1.00 -23.67 31.14
C ASP A 621 1.29 -22.68 29.99
N ALA A 622 0.78 -22.93 28.77
CA ALA A 622 1.00 -22.05 27.63
C ALA A 622 0.28 -20.70 27.73
N ASP A 623 -0.84 -20.62 28.47
CA ASP A 623 -1.50 -19.35 28.82
C ASP A 623 -0.69 -18.57 29.87
N SER A 624 0.32 -19.19 30.49
CA SER A 624 1.19 -18.53 31.45
C SER A 624 2.25 -17.67 30.76
N ILE A 625 2.92 -18.13 29.68
CA ILE A 625 4.02 -17.40 29.05
C ILE A 625 3.49 -16.18 28.29
N LYS A 626 3.91 -14.98 28.72
CA LYS A 626 3.56 -13.72 28.07
C LYS A 626 4.78 -13.18 27.33
N LEU A 627 4.62 -12.97 26.02
CA LEU A 627 5.62 -12.30 25.19
C LEU A 627 5.18 -10.86 24.94
N ASP A 628 6.01 -9.91 25.36
CA ASP A 628 5.84 -8.48 25.06
C ASP A 628 6.93 -8.01 24.10
N PHE A 629 6.70 -6.88 23.43
CA PHE A 629 7.68 -6.28 22.51
C PHE A 629 8.54 -5.27 23.25
N SER A 630 9.84 -5.20 22.89
CA SER A 630 10.74 -4.19 23.47
C SER A 630 10.38 -2.76 23.03
N GLU A 631 9.60 -2.61 21.95
CA GLU A 631 9.10 -1.34 21.46
C GLU A 631 7.60 -1.15 21.77
N ARG A 632 7.26 0.02 22.28
CA ARG A 632 5.90 0.41 22.63
C ARG A 632 5.56 1.77 22.06
N ILE A 633 4.33 1.88 21.57
CA ILE A 633 3.68 3.15 21.28
C ILE A 633 2.64 3.35 22.37
N MET A 634 2.80 4.39 23.18
CA MET A 634 1.95 4.61 24.37
C MET A 634 0.48 4.80 23.97
N ASP A 635 0.23 5.67 22.99
CA ASP A 635 -1.08 5.93 22.41
C ASP A 635 -0.97 6.52 20.99
N ALA A 636 -2.11 6.95 20.44
CA ALA A 636 -2.27 7.52 19.11
C ALA A 636 -1.56 8.87 18.87
N SER A 637 -0.85 9.45 19.84
CA SER A 637 -0.15 10.75 19.74
C SER A 637 1.34 10.67 20.03
N HIS A 638 1.87 9.46 20.25
CA HIS A 638 3.27 9.24 20.61
C HIS A 638 4.04 8.48 19.53
N THR A 639 5.35 8.70 19.49
CA THR A 639 6.27 7.90 18.69
C THR A 639 6.55 6.53 19.33
N SER A 640 7.22 5.64 18.60
CA SER A 640 7.67 4.35 19.15
C SER A 640 8.87 4.57 20.06
N GLU A 641 8.82 3.99 21.26
CA GLU A 641 9.88 4.06 22.26
C GLU A 641 10.24 2.68 22.80
N ASN A 642 11.49 2.50 23.21
CA ASN A 642 11.94 1.26 23.86
C ASN A 642 11.48 1.20 25.32
N VAL A 643 10.77 0.14 25.69
CA VAL A 643 10.38 -0.12 27.08
C VAL A 643 11.58 -0.52 27.91
N VAL A 644 11.55 -0.16 29.20
CA VAL A 644 12.54 -0.63 30.17
C VAL A 644 12.18 -2.05 30.59
N ILE A 645 13.00 -3.01 30.20
CA ILE A 645 12.87 -4.41 30.63
C ILE A 645 13.47 -4.51 32.02
N ASN A 646 12.63 -4.83 33.01
CA ASN A 646 13.09 -5.04 34.38
C ASN A 646 13.84 -6.38 34.46
N VAL A 647 15.06 -6.35 34.99
CA VAL A 647 15.90 -7.55 35.14
C VAL A 647 16.44 -7.66 36.57
N LEU A 648 16.51 -6.55 37.32
CA LEU A 648 16.99 -6.54 38.70
C LEU A 648 16.21 -7.50 39.60
N ASP A 649 14.87 -7.49 39.50
CA ASP A 649 14.00 -8.28 40.36
C ASP A 649 13.83 -9.74 39.88
N GLU A 650 13.99 -9.98 38.58
CA GLU A 650 13.50 -11.20 37.93
C GLU A 650 14.61 -12.22 37.61
N LYS A 651 15.87 -11.92 37.96
CA LYS A 651 17.12 -12.71 37.80
C LYS A 651 17.47 -13.14 36.36
N GLU A 652 16.50 -13.51 35.53
CA GLU A 652 16.66 -13.89 34.13
C GLU A 652 15.42 -13.52 33.30
N ARG A 653 15.65 -13.07 32.06
CA ARG A 653 14.62 -12.83 31.04
C ARG A 653 15.02 -13.51 29.74
N SER A 654 14.07 -14.05 28.97
CA SER A 654 14.35 -14.47 27.59
C SER A 654 14.07 -13.34 26.63
N ILE A 655 15.01 -13.08 25.73
CA ILE A 655 14.85 -12.14 24.61
C ILE A 655 14.72 -12.96 23.32
N LEU A 656 13.69 -12.69 22.53
CA LEU A 656 13.46 -13.31 21.23
C LEU A 656 13.65 -12.27 20.13
N VAL A 657 14.44 -12.60 19.11
CA VAL A 657 14.65 -11.73 17.94
C VAL A 657 14.09 -12.43 16.71
N TYR A 658 13.14 -11.78 16.03
CA TYR A 658 12.49 -12.28 14.83
C TYR A 658 12.92 -11.49 13.59
N ASN A 659 13.56 -12.18 12.64
CA ASN A 659 13.88 -11.68 11.32
C ASN A 659 12.73 -11.95 10.33
N SER A 660 12.00 -10.92 9.90
CA SER A 660 10.90 -11.06 8.92
C SER A 660 11.33 -10.93 7.45
N LEU A 661 12.63 -10.79 7.18
CA LEU A 661 13.16 -10.76 5.82
C LEU A 661 13.60 -12.16 5.36
N PRO A 662 13.50 -12.47 4.06
CA PRO A 662 13.86 -13.77 3.52
C PRO A 662 15.38 -13.94 3.29
N TYR A 663 16.20 -13.17 4.02
CA TYR A 663 17.65 -13.15 3.90
C TYR A 663 18.31 -13.42 5.26
N PHE A 664 19.50 -14.01 5.21
CA PHE A 664 20.38 -14.06 6.36
C PHE A 664 20.95 -12.67 6.63
N ARG A 665 20.86 -12.19 7.87
CA ARG A 665 21.39 -10.86 8.25
C ARG A 665 21.96 -10.86 9.66
N SER A 666 22.97 -10.02 9.85
CA SER A 666 23.47 -9.62 11.17
C SER A 666 23.11 -8.16 11.43
N GLU A 667 22.60 -7.83 12.61
CA GLU A 667 22.25 -6.46 13.00
C GLU A 667 22.63 -6.18 14.45
N ILE A 668 22.88 -4.91 14.76
CA ILE A 668 23.01 -4.46 16.15
C ILE A 668 21.59 -4.28 16.70
N VAL A 669 21.26 -5.07 17.71
CA VAL A 669 19.96 -5.04 18.40
C VAL A 669 20.16 -4.39 19.75
N CYS A 670 19.28 -3.48 20.12
CA CYS A 670 19.35 -2.72 21.36
C CYS A 670 18.04 -2.82 22.15
N ILE A 671 18.15 -3.02 23.46
CA ILE A 671 17.02 -3.00 24.40
C ILE A 671 17.32 -2.05 25.57
N ASN A 672 16.28 -1.52 26.21
CA ASN A 672 16.45 -0.74 27.43
C ASN A 672 16.25 -1.64 28.66
N VAL A 673 17.10 -1.50 29.69
CA VAL A 673 17.07 -2.26 30.95
C VAL A 673 17.24 -1.33 32.14
N ASP A 674 16.87 -1.81 33.33
CA ASP A 674 16.91 -1.10 34.62
C ASP A 674 18.26 -1.15 35.34
N THR A 675 19.24 -1.91 34.83
CA THR A 675 20.58 -2.03 35.42
C THR A 675 21.67 -2.25 34.37
N TYR A 676 22.87 -1.72 34.62
CA TYR A 676 24.05 -1.98 33.81
C TYR A 676 24.79 -3.27 34.20
N LYS A 677 24.48 -3.88 35.36
CA LYS A 677 25.08 -5.14 35.81
C LYS A 677 24.36 -6.33 35.21
N ILE A 678 24.60 -6.56 33.93
CA ILE A 678 23.90 -7.57 33.12
C ILE A 678 24.87 -8.34 32.24
N ALA A 679 24.49 -9.59 31.93
CA ALA A 679 25.13 -10.39 30.92
C ALA A 679 24.08 -10.99 29.97
N LEU A 680 24.44 -11.09 28.70
CA LEU A 680 23.61 -11.69 27.67
C LEU A 680 24.26 -12.99 27.19
N TYR A 681 23.48 -14.06 27.11
CA TYR A 681 23.94 -15.36 26.65
C TYR A 681 23.19 -15.81 25.39
N ASP A 682 23.91 -16.43 24.46
CA ASP A 682 23.33 -17.01 23.24
C ASP A 682 22.65 -18.38 23.49
N ALA A 683 22.14 -18.95 22.41
CA ALA A 683 21.55 -20.29 22.38
C ALA A 683 22.48 -21.42 22.85
N ALA A 684 23.79 -21.25 22.71
CA ALA A 684 24.83 -22.19 23.13
C ALA A 684 25.38 -21.88 24.54
N ASN A 685 24.76 -20.93 25.24
CA ASN A 685 25.12 -20.47 26.58
C ASN A 685 26.51 -19.81 26.65
N ASN A 686 26.97 -19.23 25.54
CA ASN A 686 28.15 -18.37 25.52
C ASN A 686 27.77 -16.94 25.91
N ARG A 687 28.55 -16.31 26.79
CA ARG A 687 28.39 -14.88 27.11
C ARG A 687 28.76 -14.05 25.88
N LEU A 688 27.84 -13.20 25.44
CA LEU A 688 28.03 -12.28 24.33
C LEU A 688 28.70 -11.00 24.82
N LYS A 689 29.57 -10.43 23.99
CA LYS A 689 30.03 -9.06 24.16
C LYS A 689 28.85 -8.13 23.92
N ILE A 690 28.67 -7.16 24.81
CA ILE A 690 27.60 -6.15 24.73
C ILE A 690 28.19 -4.73 24.72
N GLN A 691 27.38 -3.76 24.31
CA GLN A 691 27.66 -2.34 24.51
C GLN A 691 26.53 -1.73 25.37
N ILE A 692 26.91 -1.09 26.46
CA ILE A 692 26.02 -0.46 27.44
C ILE A 692 26.17 1.06 27.29
N SER A 693 25.06 1.71 26.97
CA SER A 693 24.96 3.17 26.82
C SER A 693 23.92 3.74 27.79
N PRO A 694 24.09 4.96 28.31
CA PRO A 694 22.99 5.64 28.99
C PRO A 694 21.88 6.01 27.99
N VAL A 695 20.64 6.07 28.47
CA VAL A 695 19.55 6.68 27.69
C VAL A 695 19.66 8.21 27.79
N ILE A 696 19.65 8.88 26.64
CA ILE A 696 19.78 10.35 26.53
C ILE A 696 18.43 10.96 26.19
N THR A 697 18.03 12.00 26.93
CA THR A 697 16.88 12.84 26.60
C THR A 697 17.28 14.31 26.54
N LYS A 698 16.52 15.10 25.76
CA LYS A 698 16.73 16.54 25.60
C LYS A 698 15.94 17.34 26.63
N THR A 699 16.50 18.45 27.09
CA THR A 699 15.81 19.52 27.83
C THR A 699 16.12 20.89 27.25
N SER A 700 15.47 21.93 27.77
CA SER A 700 15.75 23.33 27.42
C SER A 700 17.13 23.83 27.87
N VAL A 701 17.84 23.08 28.73
CA VAL A 701 19.15 23.48 29.31
C VAL A 701 20.29 22.51 28.96
N GLY A 702 20.06 21.53 28.07
CA GLY A 702 21.06 20.52 27.68
C GLY A 702 20.52 19.10 27.69
N PHE A 703 21.41 18.11 27.77
CA PHE A 703 21.04 16.69 27.83
C PHE A 703 20.80 16.18 29.26
N ILE A 704 19.79 15.34 29.44
CA ILE A 704 19.66 14.47 30.62
C ILE A 704 20.25 13.10 30.24
N ILE A 705 21.21 12.66 31.04
CA ILE A 705 21.82 11.32 30.95
C ILE A 705 21.18 10.46 32.04
N SER A 706 20.44 9.42 31.64
CA SER A 706 19.76 8.55 32.60
C SER A 706 20.76 7.79 33.48
N VAL A 707 20.45 7.68 34.78
CA VAL A 707 21.21 6.89 35.78
C VAL A 707 20.45 5.63 36.23
N THR A 708 19.23 5.44 35.74
CA THR A 708 18.35 4.31 36.08
C THR A 708 17.95 3.47 34.88
N THR A 709 18.28 3.93 33.66
CA THR A 709 17.92 3.23 32.43
C THR A 709 19.11 3.19 31.50
N TYR A 710 19.40 1.99 31.05
CA TYR A 710 20.58 1.67 30.26
C TYR A 710 20.13 1.01 28.96
N GLN A 711 20.74 1.39 27.85
CA GLN A 711 20.57 0.70 26.58
C GLN A 711 21.67 -0.35 26.44
N VAL A 712 21.27 -1.60 26.26
CA VAL A 712 22.17 -2.73 26.04
C VAL A 712 22.03 -3.17 24.60
N CYS A 713 23.13 -3.16 23.87
CA CYS A 713 23.19 -3.55 22.48
C CYS A 713 24.12 -4.74 22.26
N TRP A 714 23.77 -5.60 21.30
CA TRP A 714 24.61 -6.72 20.87
C TRP A 714 24.43 -7.00 19.38
N THR A 715 25.33 -7.79 18.80
CA THR A 715 25.19 -8.26 17.42
C THR A 715 24.32 -9.52 17.39
N ALA A 716 23.15 -9.44 16.78
CA ALA A 716 22.29 -10.58 16.50
C ALA A 716 22.53 -11.09 15.07
N THR A 717 22.85 -12.38 14.93
CA THR A 717 23.03 -13.03 13.62
C THR A 717 21.87 -13.97 13.39
N MET A 718 21.09 -13.75 12.33
CA MET A 718 19.79 -14.39 12.13
C MET A 718 19.67 -15.02 10.75
N GLU A 719 19.11 -16.23 10.72
CA GLU A 719 18.72 -16.92 9.49
C GLU A 719 17.48 -16.27 8.84
N SER A 720 17.17 -16.67 7.61
CA SER A 720 16.03 -16.17 6.85
C SER A 720 14.69 -16.62 7.45
N LEU A 721 13.75 -15.68 7.68
CA LEU A 721 12.50 -15.93 8.42
C LEU A 721 12.70 -16.80 9.67
N SER A 722 13.56 -16.33 10.57
CA SER A 722 13.97 -17.06 11.76
C SER A 722 13.67 -16.31 13.06
N ILE A 723 13.58 -17.07 14.15
CA ILE A 723 13.47 -16.58 15.52
C ILE A 723 14.65 -17.16 16.29
N ILE A 724 15.37 -16.31 17.02
CA ILE A 724 16.46 -16.73 17.90
C ILE A 724 16.22 -16.24 19.32
N ARG A 725 16.62 -17.04 20.31
CA ARG A 725 16.48 -16.74 21.74
C ARG A 725 17.83 -16.42 22.37
N TYR A 726 17.85 -15.36 23.18
CA TYR A 726 18.93 -14.99 24.09
C TYR A 726 18.45 -15.04 25.54
N ARG A 727 19.37 -15.23 26.48
CA ARG A 727 19.12 -15.17 27.93
C ARG A 727 19.78 -13.92 28.49
N LEU A 728 18.99 -13.04 29.09
CA LEU A 728 19.44 -11.82 29.76
C LEU A 728 19.43 -12.06 31.26
N VAL A 729 20.59 -11.94 31.92
CA VAL A 729 20.79 -12.28 33.34
C VAL A 729 21.30 -11.03 34.08
N SER A 730 20.74 -10.74 35.25
CA SER A 730 21.22 -9.66 36.13
C SER A 730 22.25 -10.17 37.15
N GLY A 731 23.17 -9.30 37.54
CA GLY A 731 24.14 -9.56 38.62
C GLY A 731 25.60 -9.73 38.18
N ASP A 732 25.87 -9.77 36.88
CA ASP A 732 27.23 -9.81 36.34
C ASP A 732 27.76 -8.38 36.14
N ASP A 733 28.97 -8.09 36.60
CA ASP A 733 29.62 -6.80 36.29
C ASP A 733 29.94 -6.72 34.78
N PRO A 734 29.89 -5.51 34.17
CA PRO A 734 30.31 -5.30 32.79
C PRO A 734 31.75 -5.76 32.56
N LEU A 735 32.03 -6.35 31.40
CA LEU A 735 33.40 -6.60 30.96
C LEU A 735 34.07 -5.29 30.53
N ASP A 736 35.40 -5.29 30.52
CA ASP A 736 36.19 -4.19 29.99
C ASP A 736 35.78 -3.88 28.54
N GLY A 737 35.50 -2.59 28.27
CA GLY A 737 35.08 -2.11 26.94
C GLY A 737 33.58 -2.22 26.64
N GLU A 738 32.76 -2.77 27.54
CA GLU A 738 31.30 -2.82 27.34
C GLU A 738 30.61 -1.48 27.62
N MET A 739 31.18 -0.64 28.49
CA MET A 739 30.61 0.68 28.82
C MET A 739 31.10 1.74 27.83
N VAL A 740 30.17 2.53 27.26
CA VAL A 740 30.54 3.63 26.36
C VAL A 740 31.28 4.74 27.09
N THR A 741 32.17 5.42 26.37
CA THR A 741 32.80 6.66 26.81
C THR A 741 31.94 7.85 26.38
N ILE A 742 31.70 8.76 27.31
CA ILE A 742 30.92 9.97 27.07
C ILE A 742 31.87 11.16 26.88
N SER A 743 31.79 11.82 25.73
CA SER A 743 32.64 12.99 25.42
C SER A 743 31.80 14.26 25.23
N GLN A 744 32.21 15.36 25.88
CA GLN A 744 31.57 16.68 25.83
C GLN A 744 32.62 17.81 25.85
N ARG A 745 32.19 19.06 25.65
CA ARG A 745 33.07 20.25 25.71
C ARG A 745 33.52 20.62 27.12
N GLU A 746 32.63 20.48 28.12
CA GLU A 746 32.91 20.77 29.53
C GLU A 746 32.74 19.50 30.39
N VAL A 747 33.64 19.28 31.34
CA VAL A 747 33.58 18.12 32.26
C VAL A 747 32.71 18.46 33.46
N VAL A 748 31.56 17.79 33.58
CA VAL A 748 30.82 17.72 34.84
C VAL A 748 31.32 16.51 35.63
N HIS A 749 31.81 16.71 36.86
CA HIS A 749 32.26 15.61 37.71
C HIS A 749 31.06 14.76 38.21
N SER A 750 31.23 13.43 38.19
CA SER A 750 30.32 12.34 38.65
C SER A 750 29.49 11.65 37.55
N SER A 751 29.96 10.50 37.03
CA SER A 751 29.12 9.56 36.26
C SER A 751 29.57 8.10 36.34
N THR A 752 28.62 7.17 36.15
CA THR A 752 28.83 5.71 36.03
C THR A 752 29.68 5.33 34.80
N PHE A 753 29.73 6.19 33.78
CA PHE A 753 30.43 5.96 32.52
C PHE A 753 31.77 6.73 32.45
N PRO A 754 32.79 6.19 31.75
CA PRO A 754 34.01 6.92 31.40
C PRO A 754 33.71 8.24 30.69
N ARG A 755 34.55 9.27 30.92
CA ARG A 755 34.34 10.64 30.41
C ARG A 755 35.60 11.18 29.73
N ASN A 756 35.43 11.82 28.58
CA ASN A 756 36.48 12.51 27.83
C ASN A 756 36.06 13.95 27.46
N VAL A 757 37.04 14.78 27.08
CA VAL A 757 36.81 16.16 26.61
C VAL A 757 37.02 16.24 25.10
N LEU A 758 36.04 16.79 24.40
CA LEU A 758 36.17 17.17 23.00
C LEU A 758 36.93 18.51 22.92
N SER A 759 38.24 18.44 22.78
CA SER A 759 39.13 19.62 22.80
C SER A 759 39.49 20.18 21.42
N GLU A 760 39.41 19.36 20.37
CA GLU A 760 39.67 19.76 18.99
C GLU A 760 38.42 20.41 18.35
N GLU A 761 38.60 21.21 17.29
CA GLU A 761 37.47 21.85 16.58
C GLU A 761 36.57 20.85 15.85
N GLN A 762 37.11 19.69 15.49
CA GLN A 762 36.43 18.59 14.81
C GLN A 762 36.88 17.26 15.40
N PHE A 763 36.10 16.21 15.20
CA PHE A 763 36.47 14.85 15.60
C PHE A 763 36.00 13.83 14.55
N ASP A 764 36.75 12.74 14.43
CA ASP A 764 36.49 11.66 13.48
C ASP A 764 35.86 10.45 14.19
N ILE A 765 34.89 9.82 13.51
CA ILE A 765 34.42 8.48 13.86
C ILE A 765 34.73 7.55 12.69
N VAL A 766 35.51 6.50 12.98
CA VAL A 766 35.96 5.52 11.99
C VAL A 766 35.08 4.27 12.04
N SER A 767 34.48 3.93 10.90
CA SER A 767 33.80 2.67 10.65
C SER A 767 34.62 1.80 9.67
N PRO A 768 34.21 0.53 9.45
CA PRO A 768 34.86 -0.30 8.44
C PRO A 768 34.76 0.25 7.01
N VAL A 769 33.76 1.08 6.73
CA VAL A 769 33.49 1.62 5.39
C VAL A 769 33.84 3.10 5.28
N TYR A 770 33.60 3.88 6.32
CA TYR A 770 33.66 5.33 6.30
C TYR A 770 34.53 5.88 7.43
N VAL A 771 35.12 7.05 7.19
CA VAL A 771 35.51 7.99 8.25
C VAL A 771 34.60 9.20 8.14
N ALA A 772 33.82 9.43 9.19
CA ALA A 772 32.87 10.54 9.28
C ALA A 772 33.43 11.61 10.24
N THR A 773 33.58 12.84 9.74
CA THR A 773 34.14 13.96 10.50
C THR A 773 33.03 14.92 10.91
N PHE A 774 32.99 15.26 12.20
CA PHE A 774 31.97 16.09 12.82
C PHE A 774 32.56 17.38 13.38
N SER A 775 31.76 18.45 13.38
CA SER A 775 32.11 19.67 14.11
C SER A 775 31.92 19.48 15.61
N THR A 776 32.93 19.81 16.41
CA THR A 776 32.80 19.83 17.89
C THR A 776 31.81 20.91 18.36
N SER A 777 31.55 21.95 17.56
CA SER A 777 30.62 23.03 17.93
C SER A 777 29.17 22.77 17.64
N THR A 778 28.89 21.99 16.61
CA THR A 778 27.52 21.73 16.19
C THR A 778 27.12 20.27 16.30
N GLY A 779 28.07 19.35 16.43
CA GLY A 779 27.82 17.90 16.37
C GLY A 779 27.35 17.42 14.99
N LEU A 780 27.34 18.29 13.98
CA LEU A 780 26.87 17.98 12.63
C LEU A 780 28.02 17.51 11.73
N LEU A 781 27.68 16.61 10.80
CA LEU A 781 28.61 16.06 9.80
C LEU A 781 29.18 17.16 8.90
N LYS A 782 30.48 17.09 8.63
CA LYS A 782 31.23 18.03 7.76
C LYS A 782 31.92 17.35 6.59
N GLU A 783 32.56 16.22 6.84
CA GLU A 783 33.28 15.46 5.81
C GLU A 783 32.95 13.98 5.92
N LEU A 784 32.99 13.28 4.79
CA LEU A 784 32.86 11.84 4.70
C LEU A 784 33.91 11.29 3.73
N LYS A 785 34.64 10.25 4.11
CA LYS A 785 35.53 9.52 3.19
C LYS A 785 35.34 8.02 3.33
N HIS A 786 35.58 7.28 2.25
CA HIS A 786 35.71 5.82 2.34
C HIS A 786 37.03 5.47 3.04
N THR A 787 37.04 4.53 3.98
CA THR A 787 38.24 4.17 4.77
C THR A 787 39.41 3.72 3.89
N ASN A 788 39.11 3.10 2.74
CA ASN A 788 40.10 2.59 1.78
C ASN A 788 40.42 3.56 0.63
N LYS A 789 39.92 4.81 0.66
CA LYS A 789 40.16 5.81 -0.39
C LYS A 789 40.65 7.12 0.23
N ASP A 790 41.63 7.75 -0.42
CA ASP A 790 42.18 9.03 0.06
C ASP A 790 41.27 10.22 -0.25
N ASN A 791 40.36 10.08 -1.22
CA ASN A 791 39.46 11.16 -1.63
C ASN A 791 38.42 11.43 -0.54
N LYS A 792 38.53 12.60 0.09
CA LYS A 792 37.52 13.16 0.99
C LYS A 792 36.36 13.76 0.21
N MET A 793 35.15 13.52 0.68
CA MET A 793 33.93 14.19 0.21
C MET A 793 33.53 15.23 1.26
N ASN A 794 33.46 16.51 0.88
CA ASN A 794 32.77 17.49 1.70
C ASN A 794 31.27 17.12 1.71
N LEU A 795 30.72 16.86 2.89
CA LEU A 795 29.34 16.43 3.07
C LEU A 795 28.79 17.08 4.35
N GLN A 796 28.15 18.23 4.17
CA GLN A 796 27.66 19.05 5.27
C GLN A 796 26.19 18.77 5.53
N LEU A 797 25.86 18.42 6.77
CA LEU A 797 24.49 18.31 7.26
C LEU A 797 24.10 19.59 8.01
N GLU A 798 22.95 20.16 7.65
CA GLU A 798 22.45 21.42 8.22
C GLU A 798 20.92 21.38 8.35
N PHE A 799 20.37 22.24 9.21
CA PHE A 799 18.93 22.40 9.41
C PHE A 799 18.48 23.80 9.00
N PHE A 800 17.33 23.89 8.34
CA PHE A 800 16.76 25.15 7.87
C PHE A 800 15.25 25.20 8.14
N VAL A 801 14.69 26.41 8.11
CA VAL A 801 13.27 26.67 8.30
C VAL A 801 12.75 27.56 7.17
N TYR A 802 11.67 27.14 6.54
CA TYR A 802 10.88 28.01 5.66
C TYR A 802 9.87 28.81 6.46
N LYS A 803 9.77 30.09 6.11
CA LYS A 803 8.71 30.98 6.57
C LYS A 803 7.63 31.08 5.50
N SER A 804 6.38 31.08 5.92
CA SER A 804 5.21 31.14 5.03
C SER A 804 4.95 32.56 4.51
N LYS A 805 4.47 32.66 3.28
CA LYS A 805 3.99 33.92 2.67
C LYS A 805 2.49 34.03 2.92
N SER A 806 2.07 34.54 4.08
CA SER A 806 0.64 34.79 4.31
C SER A 806 0.16 36.01 3.52
N GLN A 807 -0.71 35.81 2.54
CA GLN A 807 -1.50 36.85 1.88
C GLN A 807 -2.97 36.74 2.33
N SER A 808 -3.77 37.78 2.10
CA SER A 808 -5.15 37.88 2.59
C SER A 808 -6.08 36.71 2.19
N TYR A 809 -5.74 35.93 1.14
CA TYR A 809 -6.58 34.85 0.59
C TYR A 809 -5.81 33.57 0.18
N THR A 810 -4.49 33.51 0.40
CA THR A 810 -3.64 32.35 0.10
C THR A 810 -2.52 32.23 1.14
N ALA A 811 -2.36 31.04 1.71
CA ALA A 811 -1.36 30.73 2.73
C ALA A 811 -0.93 29.26 2.63
N GLY A 812 0.23 28.93 3.19
CA GLY A 812 0.60 27.54 3.42
C GLY A 812 -0.39 26.90 4.41
N GLY A 813 -0.77 25.65 4.15
CA GLY A 813 -1.75 24.91 4.95
C GLY A 813 -1.52 23.42 4.81
N ALA A 814 -2.52 22.58 5.11
CA ALA A 814 -2.34 21.13 5.08
C ALA A 814 -1.92 20.58 3.70
N TYR A 815 -2.38 21.19 2.61
CA TYR A 815 -2.07 20.82 1.23
C TYR A 815 -0.93 21.65 0.66
N LEU A 816 -1.06 22.97 0.78
CA LEU A 816 -0.18 23.92 0.08
C LEU A 816 1.10 24.19 0.86
N PHE A 817 2.21 24.26 0.12
CA PHE A 817 3.46 24.84 0.60
C PHE A 817 3.70 26.16 -0.15
N LEU A 818 3.69 27.28 0.58
CA LEU A 818 3.83 28.62 0.01
C LEU A 818 4.91 29.42 0.75
N PRO A 819 6.19 29.14 0.49
CA PRO A 819 7.30 29.80 1.17
C PRO A 819 7.42 31.28 0.75
N LYS A 820 7.83 32.14 1.68
CA LYS A 820 8.14 33.56 1.43
C LYS A 820 9.42 33.75 0.61
N GLY A 821 10.33 32.79 0.65
CA GLY A 821 11.63 32.81 -0.02
C GLY A 821 12.46 31.57 0.30
N GLU A 822 13.78 31.66 0.15
CA GLU A 822 14.70 30.58 0.56
C GLU A 822 14.64 30.34 2.08
N ALA A 823 14.95 29.11 2.50
CA ALA A 823 14.94 28.74 3.91
C ALA A 823 16.06 29.43 4.71
N GLU A 824 15.77 29.77 5.96
CA GLU A 824 16.71 30.39 6.90
C GLU A 824 17.40 29.32 7.76
N PRO A 825 18.71 29.43 8.01
CA PRO A 825 19.45 28.41 8.75
C PRO A 825 19.13 28.41 10.24
N LEU A 826 19.05 27.21 10.82
CA LEU A 826 18.87 26.97 12.25
C LEU A 826 20.25 26.87 12.92
N ASN A 827 20.89 28.02 13.16
CA ASN A 827 22.33 28.10 13.46
C ASN A 827 22.75 27.77 14.90
N ASN A 828 21.82 27.70 15.86
CA ASN A 828 22.18 27.58 17.27
C ASN A 828 22.11 26.12 17.73
N VAL A 829 23.28 25.55 18.01
CA VAL A 829 23.42 24.26 18.72
C VAL A 829 23.82 24.57 20.16
N ASP A 830 22.98 24.16 21.10
CA ASP A 830 23.14 24.45 22.53
C ASP A 830 24.16 23.50 23.18
N ASP A 831 24.17 22.23 22.80
CA ASP A 831 25.05 21.21 23.37
C ASP A 831 25.34 20.07 22.37
N VAL A 832 26.52 19.45 22.52
CA VAL A 832 26.99 18.31 21.71
C VAL A 832 27.50 17.22 22.65
N LEU A 833 27.02 15.99 22.43
CA LEU A 833 27.36 14.82 23.24
C LEU A 833 27.74 13.66 22.33
N LEU A 834 28.96 13.13 22.49
CA LEU A 834 29.41 11.91 21.80
C LEU A 834 29.36 10.73 22.77
N LEU A 835 28.60 9.70 22.43
CA LEU A 835 28.68 8.38 23.05
C LEU A 835 29.50 7.47 22.16
N GLU A 836 30.68 7.06 22.62
CA GLU A 836 31.59 6.21 21.85
C GLU A 836 31.75 4.84 22.52
N GLY A 837 31.36 3.77 21.82
CA GLY A 837 31.64 2.40 22.22
C GLY A 837 32.39 1.61 21.14
N ASP A 838 32.59 0.33 21.41
CA ASP A 838 33.25 -0.60 20.50
C ASP A 838 32.36 -1.00 19.33
N MET A 839 31.04 -1.06 19.52
CA MET A 839 30.11 -1.50 18.48
C MET A 839 29.69 -0.39 17.53
N PHE A 840 29.36 0.76 18.11
CA PHE A 840 28.96 1.96 17.39
C PHE A 840 29.21 3.19 18.25
N ALA A 841 29.23 4.35 17.61
CA ALA A 841 29.23 5.64 18.27
C ALA A 841 28.04 6.48 17.81
N THR A 842 27.52 7.31 18.70
CA THR A 842 26.38 8.20 18.42
C THR A 842 26.72 9.63 18.84
N VAL A 843 26.58 10.56 17.90
CA VAL A 843 26.68 12.00 18.14
C VAL A 843 25.28 12.56 18.34
N TYR A 844 25.04 13.20 19.48
CA TYR A 844 23.84 13.95 19.78
C TYR A 844 24.12 15.44 19.62
N SER A 845 23.25 16.12 18.87
CA SER A 845 23.26 17.58 18.74
C SER A 845 21.93 18.14 19.23
N ASN A 846 21.98 19.06 20.19
CA ASN A 846 20.81 19.74 20.72
C ASN A 846 20.63 21.07 19.99
N LEU A 847 19.74 21.12 18.99
CA LEU A 847 19.38 22.36 18.30
C LEU A 847 18.04 22.88 18.81
N LYS A 848 17.72 24.15 18.57
CA LYS A 848 16.34 24.65 18.77
C LYS A 848 15.35 23.70 18.05
N ASN A 849 14.34 23.19 18.74
CA ASN A 849 13.28 22.31 18.21
C ASN A 849 13.72 20.94 17.64
N VAL A 850 15.03 20.63 17.54
CA VAL A 850 15.51 19.34 17.02
C VAL A 850 16.50 18.70 17.98
N LEU A 851 16.28 17.43 18.30
CA LEU A 851 17.31 16.54 18.83
C LEU A 851 17.82 15.68 17.67
N HIS A 852 19.02 16.00 17.17
CA HIS A 852 19.66 15.26 16.09
C HIS A 852 20.56 14.18 16.66
N GLN A 853 20.43 12.97 16.14
CA GLN A 853 21.25 11.80 16.48
C GLN A 853 21.89 11.26 15.21
N PHE A 854 23.21 11.12 15.22
CA PHE A 854 23.97 10.55 14.11
C PHE A 854 24.74 9.33 14.61
N THR A 855 24.42 8.14 14.11
CA THR A 855 25.03 6.89 14.55
C THR A 855 25.91 6.28 13.47
N VAL A 856 27.14 5.91 13.86
CA VAL A 856 28.15 5.28 13.01
C VAL A 856 28.50 3.91 13.61
N VAL A 857 28.27 2.84 12.84
CA VAL A 857 28.62 1.47 13.24
C VAL A 857 30.13 1.25 13.10
N LYS A 858 30.81 0.80 14.16
CA LYS A 858 32.27 0.63 14.21
C LYS A 858 32.75 -0.81 14.04
N LEU A 859 31.87 -1.81 14.24
CA LEU A 859 32.24 -3.22 14.10
C LEU A 859 32.54 -3.60 12.65
N GLU A 860 33.73 -4.16 12.44
CA GLU A 860 34.02 -4.99 11.29
C GLU A 860 33.38 -6.37 11.53
N GLY A 861 32.63 -6.88 10.55
CA GLY A 861 32.12 -8.26 10.65
C GLY A 861 33.28 -9.25 10.67
N ASP A 862 33.14 -10.35 11.39
CA ASP A 862 34.15 -11.42 11.43
C ASP A 862 34.17 -12.17 10.09
N ALA A 863 35.34 -12.60 9.62
CA ALA A 863 35.45 -13.48 8.45
C ALA A 863 34.63 -14.79 8.60
N GLN A 864 34.33 -15.21 9.84
CA GLN A 864 33.43 -16.33 10.15
C GLN A 864 31.96 -15.93 10.37
N HIS A 865 31.66 -14.66 10.71
CA HIS A 865 30.31 -14.15 10.99
C HIS A 865 30.02 -12.95 10.08
N ALA A 866 29.16 -13.13 9.08
CA ALA A 866 28.85 -12.20 8.00
C ALA A 866 29.00 -10.69 8.33
N LYS A 867 29.49 -9.91 7.35
CA LYS A 867 29.57 -8.44 7.41
C LYS A 867 28.26 -7.85 7.95
N LEU A 868 28.37 -6.90 8.89
CA LEU A 868 27.24 -6.14 9.40
C LEU A 868 26.77 -5.16 8.33
N PRO A 869 25.57 -5.36 7.72
CA PRO A 869 25.08 -4.46 6.68
C PRO A 869 24.91 -3.03 7.18
N GLY A 870 24.61 -2.84 8.47
CA GLY A 870 24.50 -1.50 9.07
C GLY A 870 25.75 -0.63 8.89
N ALA A 871 26.94 -1.22 8.74
CA ALA A 871 28.19 -0.48 8.51
C ALA A 871 28.30 0.15 7.10
N GLU A 872 27.46 -0.26 6.14
CA GLU A 872 27.42 0.29 4.77
C GLU A 872 26.68 1.63 4.68
N SER A 873 26.02 2.05 5.76
CA SER A 873 25.24 3.29 5.82
C SER A 873 25.47 4.04 7.13
N LEU A 874 25.09 5.31 7.16
CA LEU A 874 25.14 6.16 8.35
C LEU A 874 23.70 6.43 8.80
N HIS A 875 23.40 6.23 10.08
CA HIS A 875 22.04 6.31 10.59
C HIS A 875 21.76 7.69 11.19
N ILE A 876 20.67 8.33 10.76
CA ILE A 876 20.26 9.66 11.20
C ILE A 876 18.87 9.57 11.82
N ARG A 877 18.73 10.06 13.05
CA ARG A 877 17.42 10.25 13.70
C ARG A 877 17.24 11.71 14.09
N ASN A 878 16.10 12.28 13.74
CA ASN A 878 15.74 13.67 14.06
C ASN A 878 14.44 13.66 14.85
N THR A 879 14.51 13.94 16.16
CA THR A 879 13.31 14.17 16.97
C THR A 879 12.97 15.65 16.93
N VAL A 880 11.84 15.97 16.33
CA VAL A 880 11.36 17.33 16.08
C VAL A 880 10.21 17.67 17.04
N ASP A 881 10.33 18.82 17.70
CA ASP A 881 9.30 19.42 18.53
C ASP A 881 9.06 20.86 18.10
N ILE A 882 8.00 21.07 17.34
CA ILE A 882 7.53 22.40 16.90
C ILE A 882 6.17 22.75 17.52
N THR A 883 5.76 22.03 18.57
CA THR A 883 4.43 22.13 19.18
C THR A 883 4.16 23.52 19.80
N THR A 884 5.23 24.22 20.16
CA THR A 884 5.19 25.54 20.83
C THR A 884 5.43 26.72 19.89
N GLU A 885 5.70 26.49 18.60
CA GLU A 885 5.92 27.58 17.64
C GLU A 885 4.61 28.34 17.37
N ILE A 886 4.69 29.67 17.42
CA ILE A 886 3.55 30.62 17.30
C ILE A 886 3.44 31.29 15.93
N GLU A 887 4.42 31.04 15.06
CA GLU A 887 4.45 31.46 13.66
C GLU A 887 4.56 30.22 12.78
N ASP A 888 4.24 30.37 11.49
CA ASP A 888 4.46 29.30 10.52
C ASP A 888 5.93 28.87 10.54
N PHE A 889 6.12 27.56 10.67
CA PHE A 889 7.41 26.92 10.91
C PHE A 889 7.46 25.60 10.16
N GLU A 890 8.21 25.57 9.07
CA GLU A 890 8.34 24.37 8.23
C GLU A 890 9.81 23.99 8.13
N ILE A 891 10.20 22.91 8.80
CA ILE A 891 11.60 22.56 9.05
C ILE A 891 12.11 21.49 8.08
N VAL A 892 13.33 21.71 7.58
CA VAL A 892 14.01 20.82 6.63
C VAL A 892 15.42 20.46 7.11
N MET A 893 15.87 19.25 6.78
CA MET A 893 17.27 18.84 6.83
C MET A 893 17.87 18.97 5.44
N ARG A 894 19.06 19.58 5.35
CA ARG A 894 19.80 19.80 4.10
C ARG A 894 21.15 19.09 4.16
N LEU A 895 21.43 18.33 3.10
CA LEU A 895 22.72 17.70 2.84
C LEU A 895 23.38 18.42 1.67
N LYS A 896 24.62 18.90 1.85
CA LYS A 896 25.41 19.55 0.81
C LYS A 896 26.65 18.70 0.54
N ALA A 897 26.74 18.15 -0.65
CA ALA A 897 27.83 17.28 -1.08
C ALA A 897 28.55 17.88 -2.29
N ASP A 898 29.84 17.59 -2.46
CA ASP A 898 30.60 17.94 -3.66
C ASP A 898 30.26 16.99 -4.84
N ILE A 899 28.97 16.77 -5.11
CA ILE A 899 28.48 16.00 -6.27
C ILE A 899 28.14 16.97 -7.40
N HIS A 900 28.70 16.73 -8.58
CA HIS A 900 28.56 17.62 -9.73
C HIS A 900 27.42 17.23 -10.68
N ASN A 901 26.17 17.25 -10.20
CA ASN A 901 24.95 17.13 -11.01
C ASN A 901 24.57 18.48 -11.65
N SER A 902 25.38 18.96 -12.60
CA SER A 902 25.28 20.33 -13.14
C SER A 902 23.95 20.70 -13.83
N ASP A 903 23.15 19.73 -14.24
CA ASP A 903 21.79 19.95 -14.78
C ASP A 903 20.71 20.06 -13.70
N HIS A 904 21.11 20.10 -12.42
CA HIS A 904 20.24 20.06 -11.24
C HIS A 904 19.32 18.83 -11.22
N SER A 905 19.78 17.72 -11.79
CA SER A 905 19.02 16.47 -11.74
C SER A 905 19.21 15.72 -10.44
N PHE A 906 18.15 15.07 -10.00
CA PHE A 906 18.11 14.20 -8.83
C PHE A 906 17.07 13.12 -9.07
N TYR A 907 17.00 12.12 -8.22
CA TYR A 907 16.06 11.02 -8.35
C TYR A 907 15.25 10.90 -7.07
N THR A 908 13.94 10.70 -7.22
CA THR A 908 13.04 10.38 -6.10
C THR A 908 12.29 9.11 -6.43
N ASP A 909 11.92 8.37 -5.40
CA ASP A 909 11.11 7.18 -5.60
C ASP A 909 9.63 7.54 -5.87
N LEU A 910 8.92 6.65 -6.56
CA LEU A 910 7.45 6.63 -6.64
C LEU A 910 6.92 5.46 -5.82
N ASN A 911 6.30 5.77 -4.68
CA ASN A 911 5.65 4.81 -3.79
C ASN A 911 6.59 3.70 -3.27
N GLY A 912 7.89 3.95 -3.22
CA GLY A 912 8.93 3.00 -2.84
C GLY A 912 9.28 1.94 -3.90
N LEU A 913 8.75 2.05 -5.13
CA LEU A 913 8.92 1.02 -6.17
C LEU A 913 10.00 1.37 -7.21
N GLN A 914 9.93 2.55 -7.82
CA GLN A 914 10.76 2.95 -8.96
C GLN A 914 11.39 4.33 -8.72
N MET A 915 12.62 4.56 -9.20
CA MET A 915 13.30 5.86 -9.06
C MET A 915 13.19 6.68 -10.35
N ILE A 916 12.40 7.75 -10.31
CA ILE A 916 12.17 8.62 -11.46
C ILE A 916 13.15 9.81 -11.44
N LYS A 917 13.66 10.19 -12.61
CA LYS A 917 14.51 11.38 -12.77
C LYS A 917 13.68 12.65 -12.56
N ARG A 918 14.13 13.50 -11.65
CA ARG A 918 13.67 14.87 -11.40
C ARG A 918 14.71 15.88 -11.90
N LYS A 919 14.27 17.11 -12.09
CA LYS A 919 15.11 18.24 -12.45
C LYS A 919 14.55 19.49 -11.80
N TYR A 920 15.41 20.28 -11.18
CA TYR A 920 15.00 21.59 -10.68
C TYR A 920 14.79 22.56 -11.86
N PHE A 921 13.64 23.21 -11.91
CA PHE A 921 13.26 24.18 -12.93
C PHE A 921 13.13 25.57 -12.31
N SER A 922 14.03 26.49 -12.67
CA SER A 922 13.97 27.88 -12.21
C SER A 922 12.76 28.67 -12.71
N LYS A 923 12.10 28.19 -13.77
CA LYS A 923 10.84 28.73 -14.29
C LYS A 923 9.61 28.33 -13.45
N ILE A 924 9.75 27.33 -12.58
CA ILE A 924 8.73 26.88 -11.64
C ILE A 924 9.08 27.45 -10.27
N PRO A 925 8.12 27.99 -9.49
CA PRO A 925 8.40 28.50 -8.16
C PRO A 925 8.92 27.39 -7.23
N LEU A 926 9.54 27.76 -6.11
CA LEU A 926 10.25 26.83 -5.22
C LEU A 926 9.38 25.63 -4.81
N GLN A 927 8.15 25.88 -4.39
CA GLN A 927 7.20 24.85 -3.95
C GLN A 927 6.81 23.85 -5.05
N GLY A 928 6.91 24.23 -6.32
CA GLY A 928 6.66 23.33 -7.45
C GLY A 928 7.84 22.42 -7.80
N ASN A 929 9.00 22.63 -7.17
CA ASN A 929 10.18 21.80 -7.30
C ASN A 929 10.37 20.80 -6.14
N PHE A 930 9.40 20.72 -5.23
CA PHE A 930 9.34 19.66 -4.23
C PHE A 930 8.56 18.47 -4.76
N TYR A 931 9.07 17.27 -4.51
CA TYR A 931 8.51 16.00 -4.94
C TYR A 931 8.33 15.05 -3.76
N PRO A 932 7.44 14.06 -3.86
CA PRO A 932 7.33 13.04 -2.82
C PRO A 932 8.58 12.15 -2.80
N MET A 933 9.00 11.80 -1.59
CA MET A 933 9.98 10.75 -1.28
C MET A 933 9.30 9.77 -0.33
N THR A 934 8.85 8.63 -0.84
CA THR A 934 8.19 7.61 -0.02
C THR A 934 9.21 6.77 0.76
N THR A 935 10.38 6.52 0.19
CA THR A 935 11.48 5.73 0.80
C THR A 935 12.89 6.17 0.43
N ALA A 936 13.13 6.85 -0.70
CA ALA A 936 14.48 7.13 -1.16
C ALA A 936 14.58 8.33 -2.12
N ALA A 937 15.69 9.06 -1.99
CA ALA A 937 16.13 10.03 -2.99
C ALA A 937 17.65 9.97 -3.15
N PHE A 938 18.17 10.30 -4.34
CA PHE A 938 19.61 10.40 -4.54
C PHE A 938 20.01 11.45 -5.57
N ILE A 939 21.25 11.91 -5.44
CA ILE A 939 21.97 12.70 -6.44
C ILE A 939 23.23 11.95 -6.85
N GLU A 940 23.66 12.13 -8.09
CA GLU A 940 24.85 11.46 -8.61
C GLU A 940 25.58 12.30 -9.66
N ASP A 941 26.87 12.04 -9.81
CA ASP A 941 27.69 12.49 -10.91
C ASP A 941 28.40 11.29 -11.58
N SER A 942 29.46 11.56 -12.36
CA SER A 942 30.19 10.50 -13.07
C SER A 942 30.97 9.53 -12.18
N ALA A 943 31.15 9.84 -10.90
CA ALA A 943 32.02 9.10 -9.97
C ALA A 943 31.35 8.76 -8.64
N HIS A 944 30.43 9.60 -8.16
CA HIS A 944 29.85 9.52 -6.83
C HIS A 944 28.33 9.58 -6.86
N ARG A 945 27.69 8.85 -5.94
CA ARG A 945 26.26 8.91 -5.66
C ARG A 945 26.04 9.08 -4.17
N LEU A 946 25.16 10.00 -3.79
CA LEU A 946 24.69 10.17 -2.42
C LEU A 946 23.22 9.77 -2.35
N THR A 947 22.95 8.69 -1.62
CA THR A 947 21.60 8.14 -1.45
C THR A 947 21.10 8.40 -0.03
N LEU A 948 19.94 9.05 0.08
CA LEU A 948 19.20 9.24 1.33
C LEU A 948 17.99 8.31 1.33
N LEU A 949 17.92 7.42 2.31
CA LEU A 949 16.81 6.50 2.55
C LEU A 949 15.99 6.97 3.73
N SER A 950 14.68 6.75 3.70
CA SER A 950 13.73 7.23 4.71
C SER A 950 12.79 6.14 5.19
N ALA A 951 12.48 6.18 6.47
CA ALA A 951 11.57 5.25 7.14
C ALA A 951 10.11 5.76 7.17
N GLN A 952 9.85 6.92 6.56
CA GLN A 952 8.55 7.60 6.45
C GLN A 952 8.49 8.37 5.12
N ALA A 953 7.29 8.74 4.68
CA ALA A 953 7.13 9.63 3.52
C ALA A 953 7.51 11.08 3.89
N ASN A 954 8.19 11.77 2.98
CA ASN A 954 8.62 13.16 3.13
C ASN A 954 8.53 13.92 1.80
N GLY A 955 8.50 15.25 1.85
CA GLY A 955 8.81 16.10 0.69
C GLY A 955 10.32 16.29 0.52
N VAL A 956 10.82 16.18 -0.72
CA VAL A 956 12.25 16.34 -1.04
C VAL A 956 12.48 17.22 -2.26
N THR A 957 13.64 17.89 -2.32
CA THR A 957 14.09 18.65 -3.50
C THR A 957 15.62 18.69 -3.62
N SER A 958 16.12 19.19 -4.76
CA SER A 958 17.53 19.52 -5.00
C SER A 958 17.63 20.92 -5.62
N ILE A 959 17.71 21.95 -4.76
CA ILE A 959 17.66 23.36 -5.19
C ILE A 959 18.93 23.76 -5.94
N LYS A 960 20.09 23.26 -5.50
CA LYS A 960 21.41 23.52 -6.08
C LYS A 960 22.13 22.20 -6.36
N PRO A 961 23.08 22.17 -7.31
CA PRO A 961 23.92 21.01 -7.50
C PRO A 961 24.60 20.59 -6.19
N GLY A 962 24.66 19.29 -5.95
CA GLY A 962 25.21 18.71 -4.73
C GLY A 962 24.24 18.69 -3.55
N TRP A 963 23.04 19.28 -3.64
CA TRP A 963 22.15 19.43 -2.49
C TRP A 963 21.00 18.40 -2.51
N ILE A 964 20.69 17.84 -1.35
CA ILE A 964 19.41 17.18 -1.06
C ILE A 964 18.80 17.91 0.13
N GLU A 965 17.54 18.31 0.00
CA GLU A 965 16.77 18.91 1.09
C GLU A 965 15.50 18.11 1.33
N VAL A 966 15.26 17.71 2.57
CA VAL A 966 14.12 16.88 2.99
C VAL A 966 13.36 17.55 4.13
N PHE A 967 12.04 17.60 4.01
CA PHE A 967 11.15 18.07 5.06
C PHE A 967 11.06 17.10 6.24
N LEU A 968 11.00 17.65 7.45
CA LEU A 968 10.87 16.87 8.69
C LEU A 968 9.49 17.03 9.35
N ASP A 969 9.03 18.27 9.53
CA ASP A 969 7.70 18.59 10.05
C ASP A 969 7.32 20.02 9.64
N ARG A 970 6.04 20.36 9.82
CA ARG A 970 5.48 21.67 9.46
C ARG A 970 4.29 22.04 10.34
N ARG A 971 4.23 23.30 10.72
CA ARG A 971 3.15 23.91 11.50
C ARG A 971 2.68 25.18 10.80
N THR A 972 1.38 25.28 10.54
CA THR A 972 0.78 26.41 9.82
C THR A 972 -0.43 26.96 10.56
N HIS A 973 -0.54 28.28 10.65
CA HIS A 973 -1.53 28.98 11.47
C HIS A 973 -2.75 29.48 10.68
N VAL A 974 -2.76 29.23 9.37
CA VAL A 974 -3.85 29.61 8.46
C VAL A 974 -4.28 28.38 7.65
N ASP A 975 -5.56 28.35 7.28
CA ASP A 975 -6.12 27.37 6.33
C ASP A 975 -5.77 27.78 4.89
N ASP A 976 -5.40 26.80 4.05
CA ASP A 976 -5.02 27.03 2.65
C ASP A 976 -6.22 27.07 1.68
N SER A 977 -7.45 27.14 2.21
CA SER A 977 -8.69 27.30 1.46
C SER A 977 -8.94 26.17 0.46
N ARG A 978 -8.60 24.93 0.83
CA ARG A 978 -8.90 23.69 0.07
C ARG A 978 -9.98 22.80 0.70
N GLY A 979 -10.74 23.35 1.65
CA GLY A 979 -11.98 22.73 2.16
C GLY A 979 -11.89 22.17 3.58
N VAL A 980 -10.67 21.92 4.08
CA VAL A 980 -10.48 21.45 5.47
C VAL A 980 -10.93 22.49 6.48
N ALA A 981 -10.77 23.78 6.16
CA ALA A 981 -11.20 24.90 6.98
C ALA A 981 -10.60 24.85 8.40
N GLN A 982 -9.31 24.50 8.50
CA GLN A 982 -8.58 24.50 9.77
C GLN A 982 -7.08 24.80 9.54
N PRO A 983 -6.41 25.48 10.49
CA PRO A 983 -4.95 25.53 10.52
C PRO A 983 -4.34 24.21 11.04
N MET A 984 -3.09 23.91 10.66
CA MET A 984 -2.38 22.72 11.11
C MET A 984 -1.59 23.03 12.39
N LEU A 985 -2.30 22.95 13.53
CA LEU A 985 -1.77 23.24 14.87
C LEU A 985 -1.69 22.00 15.78
N ASP A 986 -2.02 20.84 15.24
CA ASP A 986 -2.09 19.54 15.92
C ASP A 986 -0.76 18.76 15.90
N ASN A 987 0.36 19.46 15.76
CA ASN A 987 1.70 18.86 15.82
C ASN A 987 1.91 18.14 17.16
N VAL A 988 2.65 17.04 17.08
CA VAL A 988 3.14 16.24 18.21
C VAL A 988 4.62 15.96 17.98
N ILE A 989 5.34 15.59 19.04
CA ILE A 989 6.76 15.25 18.92
C ILE A 989 6.91 14.03 18.02
N VAL A 990 7.72 14.18 16.97
CA VAL A 990 7.93 13.14 15.95
C VAL A 990 9.41 12.84 15.80
N THR A 991 9.76 11.56 15.63
CA THR A 991 11.12 11.16 15.28
C THR A 991 11.14 10.64 13.84
N SER A 992 11.87 11.34 12.96
CA SER A 992 12.17 10.87 11.61
C SER A 992 13.43 10.01 11.62
N ASP A 993 13.44 8.95 10.81
CA ASP A 993 14.55 8.01 10.71
C ASP A 993 15.04 7.89 9.25
N PHE A 994 16.35 8.03 9.03
CA PHE A 994 17.00 8.02 7.73
C PHE A 994 18.30 7.21 7.72
N ARG A 995 18.68 6.69 6.55
CA ARG A 995 20.03 6.16 6.29
C ARG A 995 20.70 6.91 5.14
N LEU A 996 21.97 7.24 5.31
CA LEU A 996 22.78 7.95 4.32
C LEU A 996 23.88 7.04 3.78
N MET A 997 24.04 7.01 2.46
CA MET A 997 25.06 6.20 1.78
C MET A 997 25.81 7.04 0.75
N LEU A 998 27.15 6.97 0.80
CA LEU A 998 28.02 7.53 -0.23
C LEU A 998 28.61 6.39 -1.05
N GLU A 999 28.20 6.29 -2.30
CA GLU A 999 28.59 5.23 -3.21
C GLU A 999 29.57 5.78 -4.25
N SER A 1000 30.52 4.95 -4.69
CA SER A 1000 31.46 5.31 -5.75
C SER A 1000 31.36 4.34 -6.91
N LEU A 1001 31.59 4.85 -8.11
CA LEU A 1001 31.64 4.05 -9.32
C LEU A 1001 32.94 3.22 -9.37
N ASP A 1002 32.82 1.90 -9.58
CA ASP A 1002 33.96 0.99 -9.73
C ASP A 1002 34.13 0.52 -11.19
N GLY A 1003 35.22 0.92 -11.85
CA GLY A 1003 35.68 0.34 -13.12
C GLY A 1003 34.73 0.48 -14.33
N ASP A 1004 34.53 -0.63 -15.08
CA ASP A 1004 33.75 -0.72 -16.35
C ASP A 1004 32.23 -0.48 -16.20
N ALA A 1005 31.78 0.19 -15.12
CA ALA A 1005 30.39 0.56 -14.95
C ALA A 1005 29.92 1.45 -16.13
N TYR A 1006 28.66 1.30 -16.53
CA TYR A 1006 28.12 2.00 -17.69
C TYR A 1006 28.18 3.50 -17.45
N LYS A 1007 29.12 4.20 -18.12
CA LYS A 1007 29.16 5.66 -18.14
C LYS A 1007 27.89 6.14 -18.81
N ILE A 1008 26.98 6.69 -18.00
CA ILE A 1008 25.76 7.26 -18.54
C ILE A 1008 26.19 8.39 -19.49
N GLY A 1009 25.72 8.32 -20.75
CA GLY A 1009 26.01 9.34 -21.76
C GLY A 1009 25.42 10.69 -21.36
N LYS A 1010 25.63 11.72 -22.20
CA LYS A 1010 25.12 13.08 -21.94
C LYS A 1010 23.59 13.17 -21.74
N ASN A 1011 22.83 12.17 -22.23
CA ASN A 1011 21.39 12.05 -21.97
C ASN A 1011 21.17 10.99 -20.88
N LEU A 1012 21.03 11.46 -19.63
CA LEU A 1012 20.66 10.59 -18.50
C LEU A 1012 19.24 10.00 -18.72
N PRO A 1013 19.02 8.71 -18.41
CA PRO A 1013 17.73 8.06 -18.55
C PRO A 1013 16.69 8.68 -17.59
N THR A 1014 15.41 8.58 -17.97
CA THR A 1014 14.27 9.08 -17.19
C THR A 1014 13.95 8.23 -15.96
N ILE A 1015 14.55 7.04 -15.87
CA ILE A 1015 14.53 6.12 -14.73
C ILE A 1015 15.96 5.72 -14.38
N ASN A 1016 16.20 5.50 -13.10
CA ASN A 1016 17.39 4.81 -12.63
C ASN A 1016 16.95 3.90 -11.47
N TYR A 1017 17.89 3.21 -10.83
CA TYR A 1017 17.60 2.27 -9.76
C TYR A 1017 18.55 2.50 -8.59
N LEU A 1018 18.11 2.11 -7.40
CA LEU A 1018 19.01 1.94 -6.27
C LEU A 1018 20.02 0.83 -6.57
N THR A 1019 21.19 0.90 -5.96
CA THR A 1019 22.11 -0.24 -5.95
C THR A 1019 21.53 -1.33 -5.04
N LEU A 1020 21.97 -2.58 -5.20
CA LEU A 1020 21.56 -3.66 -4.30
C LEU A 1020 21.86 -3.35 -2.82
N PRO A 1021 23.04 -2.81 -2.43
CA PRO A 1021 23.25 -2.33 -1.07
C PRO A 1021 22.18 -1.33 -0.61
N ALA A 1022 21.87 -0.30 -1.41
CA ALA A 1022 20.87 0.70 -1.06
C ALA A 1022 19.44 0.12 -0.92
N HIS A 1023 19.06 -0.81 -1.81
CA HIS A 1023 17.80 -1.56 -1.68
C HIS A 1023 17.72 -2.31 -0.35
N HIS A 1024 18.78 -3.04 0.00
CA HIS A 1024 18.83 -3.80 1.26
C HIS A 1024 18.82 -2.87 2.47
N GLN A 1025 19.58 -1.76 2.47
CA GLN A 1025 19.52 -0.78 3.56
C GLN A 1025 18.11 -0.18 3.73
N SER A 1026 17.38 0.04 2.64
CA SER A 1026 15.99 0.50 2.67
C SER A 1026 15.07 -0.56 3.29
N LEU A 1027 15.23 -1.83 2.90
CA LEU A 1027 14.48 -2.94 3.50
C LEU A 1027 14.77 -3.14 4.98
N LEU A 1028 16.02 -2.98 5.42
CA LEU A 1028 16.38 -3.05 6.85
C LEU A 1028 15.76 -1.88 7.65
N LEU A 1029 15.60 -0.70 7.02
CA LEU A 1029 14.99 0.47 7.63
C LEU A 1029 13.47 0.35 7.76
N ILE A 1030 12.81 -0.20 6.73
CA ILE A 1030 11.34 -0.35 6.68
C ILE A 1030 10.87 -1.61 7.42
N TYR A 1031 11.68 -2.68 7.40
CA TYR A 1031 11.40 -3.97 8.04
C TYR A 1031 12.51 -4.32 9.07
N PRO A 1032 12.59 -3.57 10.18
CA PRO A 1032 13.55 -3.86 11.25
C PRO A 1032 13.29 -5.25 11.86
N VAL A 1033 14.26 -5.76 12.61
CA VAL A 1033 14.04 -6.95 13.44
C VAL A 1033 13.01 -6.68 14.52
N PHE A 1034 12.17 -7.66 14.81
CA PHE A 1034 11.24 -7.58 15.94
C PHE A 1034 11.90 -8.17 17.18
N VAL A 1035 11.91 -7.43 18.28
CA VAL A 1035 12.47 -7.88 19.55
C VAL A 1035 11.34 -8.06 20.56
N LEU A 1036 11.23 -9.27 21.10
CA LEU A 1036 10.26 -9.63 22.12
C LEU A 1036 11.00 -10.09 23.38
N TYR A 1037 10.32 -10.05 24.53
CA TYR A 1037 10.84 -10.59 25.78
C TYR A 1037 9.75 -11.31 26.57
N THR A 1038 10.14 -12.22 27.45
CA THR A 1038 9.22 -12.85 28.41
C THR A 1038 8.87 -11.87 29.52
N ALA A 1039 7.59 -11.48 29.60
CA ALA A 1039 7.09 -10.54 30.60
C ALA A 1039 6.86 -11.18 31.99
N ASN A 1040 7.09 -12.49 32.11
CA ASN A 1040 6.97 -13.26 33.34
C ASN A 1040 8.07 -14.32 33.48
N ASP A 1041 8.22 -14.89 34.67
CA ASP A 1041 9.39 -15.68 35.11
C ASP A 1041 9.56 -17.08 34.46
N PHE A 1042 8.78 -17.43 33.43
CA PHE A 1042 8.76 -18.77 32.84
C PHE A 1042 9.81 -18.95 31.71
N VAL A 1043 11.08 -18.90 32.09
CA VAL A 1043 12.23 -18.85 31.16
C VAL A 1043 12.66 -20.22 30.60
N GLU A 1044 12.38 -21.34 31.28
CA GLU A 1044 12.95 -22.65 30.93
C GLU A 1044 12.24 -23.40 29.78
N GLU A 1045 11.06 -22.93 29.34
CA GLU A 1045 10.15 -23.67 28.46
C GLU A 1045 10.28 -23.34 26.96
N LEU A 1046 11.15 -22.38 26.62
CA LEU A 1046 11.36 -21.94 25.23
C LEU A 1046 12.56 -22.64 24.55
N ARG A 1047 12.39 -22.97 23.27
CA ARG A 1047 13.45 -23.42 22.34
C ARG A 1047 14.47 -22.30 22.13
N SER A 1048 15.65 -22.67 21.64
CA SER A 1048 16.72 -21.71 21.36
C SER A 1048 16.58 -21.02 20.01
N HIS A 1049 16.00 -21.69 19.02
CA HIS A 1049 15.83 -21.15 17.66
C HIS A 1049 14.66 -21.81 16.92
N TYR A 1050 14.17 -21.11 15.90
CA TYR A 1050 13.27 -21.61 14.87
C TYR A 1050 13.62 -20.97 13.52
N GLN A 1051 13.61 -21.74 12.43
CA GLN A 1051 13.87 -21.25 11.08
C GLN A 1051 12.80 -21.79 10.14
N ALA A 1052 12.14 -20.90 9.40
CA ALA A 1052 11.10 -21.28 8.45
C ALA A 1052 11.67 -21.68 7.07
N LEU A 1053 12.56 -20.86 6.49
CA LEU A 1053 13.10 -21.13 5.15
C LEU A 1053 14.23 -22.15 5.20
N GLN A 1054 14.22 -23.08 4.25
CA GLN A 1054 15.34 -24.00 4.03
C GLN A 1054 16.51 -23.32 3.30
N LYS A 1055 16.20 -22.31 2.48
CA LYS A 1055 17.19 -21.57 1.68
C LYS A 1055 16.86 -20.08 1.62
N PRO A 1056 17.84 -19.17 1.84
CA PRO A 1056 17.64 -17.72 1.67
C PRO A 1056 17.26 -17.34 0.24
N PHE A 1057 16.56 -16.23 0.09
CA PHE A 1057 16.22 -15.70 -1.23
C PHE A 1057 17.47 -15.15 -1.95
N PRO A 1058 17.47 -15.12 -3.30
CA PRO A 1058 18.43 -14.34 -4.05
C PRO A 1058 18.38 -12.85 -3.66
N CYS A 1059 19.50 -12.15 -3.79
CA CYS A 1059 19.63 -10.78 -3.29
C CYS A 1059 18.69 -9.77 -3.96
N ASP A 1060 18.13 -10.10 -5.12
CA ASP A 1060 17.21 -9.26 -5.89
C ASP A 1060 15.74 -9.68 -5.72
N PHE A 1061 15.41 -10.61 -4.84
CA PHE A 1061 14.03 -11.05 -4.60
C PHE A 1061 13.52 -10.60 -3.25
N HIS A 1062 12.53 -9.70 -3.26
CA HIS A 1062 11.84 -9.25 -2.06
C HIS A 1062 10.50 -9.96 -1.88
N LEU A 1063 10.30 -10.52 -0.68
CA LEU A 1063 9.00 -11.02 -0.23
C LEU A 1063 8.14 -9.84 0.26
N ILE A 1064 7.22 -9.36 -0.58
CA ILE A 1064 6.30 -8.28 -0.22
C ILE A 1064 5.40 -8.74 0.92
N ASN A 1065 4.69 -9.85 0.73
CA ASN A 1065 3.78 -10.38 1.75
C ASN A 1065 3.50 -11.88 1.58
N MET A 1066 3.09 -12.51 2.67
CA MET A 1066 2.44 -13.84 2.72
C MET A 1066 1.05 -13.66 3.33
N ARG A 1067 0.07 -13.30 2.50
CA ARG A 1067 -1.25 -12.89 2.97
C ARG A 1067 -2.22 -14.06 3.05
N SER A 1068 -2.92 -14.20 4.18
CA SER A 1068 -4.00 -15.19 4.31
C SER A 1068 -5.27 -14.75 3.58
N VAL A 1069 -5.96 -15.71 2.97
CA VAL A 1069 -7.12 -15.46 2.10
C VAL A 1069 -8.42 -15.73 2.84
N GLU A 1070 -9.33 -14.76 2.84
CA GLU A 1070 -10.68 -14.93 3.38
C GLU A 1070 -11.49 -15.94 2.54
N SER A 1071 -12.25 -16.80 3.20
CA SER A 1071 -13.15 -17.72 2.52
C SER A 1071 -14.33 -16.99 1.88
N LYS A 1072 -14.91 -17.56 0.83
CA LYS A 1072 -16.19 -17.08 0.29
C LYS A 1072 -17.24 -17.08 1.40
N GLY A 1073 -17.78 -15.90 1.71
CA GLY A 1073 -18.78 -15.73 2.76
C GLY A 1073 -20.18 -16.16 2.33
N ALA A 1074 -21.03 -16.53 3.28
CA ALA A 1074 -22.45 -16.70 3.04
C ALA A 1074 -23.09 -15.36 2.62
N PHE A 1075 -23.90 -15.38 1.57
CA PHE A 1075 -24.50 -14.17 1.01
C PHE A 1075 -25.36 -13.39 2.03
N ASP A 1076 -25.95 -14.08 2.99
CA ASP A 1076 -26.78 -13.55 4.07
C ASP A 1076 -26.00 -13.25 5.37
N SER A 1077 -24.68 -13.43 5.38
CA SER A 1077 -23.87 -13.17 6.57
C SER A 1077 -23.83 -11.70 6.96
N LYS A 1078 -23.78 -11.45 8.26
CA LYS A 1078 -23.48 -10.14 8.85
C LYS A 1078 -22.12 -10.12 9.56
N ALA A 1079 -21.45 -11.27 9.62
CA ALA A 1079 -20.14 -11.37 10.24
C ALA A 1079 -19.13 -10.55 9.44
N GLU A 1080 -18.20 -9.92 10.16
CA GLU A 1080 -17.11 -9.17 9.54
C GLU A 1080 -16.11 -10.09 8.85
N VAL A 1081 -15.97 -11.29 9.42
CA VAL A 1081 -15.10 -12.38 8.96
C VAL A 1081 -15.77 -13.70 9.29
N GLU A 1082 -15.98 -14.57 8.29
CA GLU A 1082 -16.56 -15.89 8.52
C GLU A 1082 -15.49 -16.95 8.78
N SER A 1083 -14.57 -17.13 7.84
CA SER A 1083 -13.47 -18.08 7.93
C SER A 1083 -12.38 -17.72 6.91
N PHE A 1084 -11.35 -18.54 6.82
CA PHE A 1084 -10.24 -18.34 5.89
C PHE A 1084 -9.82 -19.65 5.26
N LEU A 1085 -9.33 -19.56 4.01
CA LEU A 1085 -8.99 -20.71 3.20
C LEU A 1085 -7.70 -21.38 3.69
N ASN A 1086 -7.46 -22.62 3.23
CA ASN A 1086 -6.15 -23.25 3.36
C ASN A 1086 -5.20 -22.82 2.24
N GLU A 1087 -5.15 -21.50 2.03
CA GLU A 1087 -4.47 -20.84 0.93
C GLU A 1087 -3.79 -19.56 1.40
N THR A 1088 -2.65 -19.23 0.80
CA THR A 1088 -1.88 -18.01 1.07
C THR A 1088 -1.49 -17.34 -0.24
N LEU A 1089 -1.58 -16.01 -0.32
CA LEU A 1089 -1.02 -15.23 -1.41
C LEU A 1089 0.42 -14.88 -1.09
N LEU A 1090 1.35 -15.45 -1.85
CA LEU A 1090 2.77 -15.13 -1.84
C LEU A 1090 3.03 -14.06 -2.89
N ILE A 1091 3.35 -12.84 -2.44
CA ILE A 1091 3.58 -11.69 -3.33
C ILE A 1091 5.08 -11.41 -3.38
N LEU A 1092 5.66 -11.48 -4.58
CA LEU A 1092 7.09 -11.35 -4.81
C LEU A 1092 7.38 -10.17 -5.73
N LEU A 1093 8.41 -9.40 -5.39
CA LEU A 1093 9.00 -8.36 -6.23
C LEU A 1093 10.44 -8.76 -6.56
N ARG A 1094 10.83 -8.59 -7.82
CA ARG A 1094 12.24 -8.67 -8.20
C ARG A 1094 12.82 -7.27 -8.40
N LEU A 1095 13.76 -6.91 -7.56
CA LEU A 1095 14.45 -5.62 -7.57
C LEU A 1095 15.40 -5.54 -8.77
N GLU A 1096 15.50 -4.37 -9.41
CA GLU A 1096 16.54 -4.11 -10.40
C GLU A 1096 17.72 -3.38 -9.75
N ASN A 1097 18.94 -3.82 -10.09
CA ASN A 1097 20.17 -3.19 -9.63
C ASN A 1097 20.58 -2.04 -10.55
N SER A 1098 21.04 -0.94 -9.97
CA SER A 1098 21.61 0.16 -10.75
C SER A 1098 22.79 -0.28 -11.61
N CYS A 1099 22.94 0.38 -12.76
CA CYS A 1099 24.16 0.29 -13.56
C CYS A 1099 25.34 1.07 -12.97
N PHE A 1100 25.12 1.85 -11.90
CA PHE A 1100 26.13 2.69 -11.27
C PHE A 1100 27.19 1.89 -10.49
N SER A 1101 26.80 0.79 -9.83
CA SER A 1101 27.71 -0.03 -9.02
C SER A 1101 27.40 -1.52 -9.13
N THR A 1102 28.46 -2.34 -9.10
CA THR A 1102 28.39 -3.80 -9.07
C THR A 1102 28.79 -4.38 -7.71
N GLN A 1103 28.95 -3.55 -6.67
CA GLN A 1103 29.32 -4.05 -5.35
C GLN A 1103 28.20 -4.93 -4.78
N PRO A 1104 28.52 -6.14 -4.27
CA PRO A 1104 27.54 -6.99 -3.63
C PRO A 1104 27.11 -6.35 -2.29
N PRO A 1105 25.84 -6.54 -1.87
CA PRO A 1105 25.41 -6.13 -0.53
C PRO A 1105 26.15 -6.94 0.55
N SER A 1106 26.30 -6.38 1.76
CA SER A 1106 26.83 -7.13 2.91
C SER A 1106 25.90 -8.24 3.42
N ILE A 1107 24.63 -8.23 3.01
CA ILE A 1107 23.68 -9.33 3.30
C ILE A 1107 24.10 -10.61 2.59
N VAL A 1108 23.97 -11.75 3.27
CA VAL A 1108 24.32 -13.06 2.72
C VAL A 1108 23.15 -13.62 1.92
N CYS A 1109 23.26 -13.55 0.60
CA CYS A 1109 22.27 -14.05 -0.34
C CYS A 1109 22.93 -14.46 -1.66
N SER A 1110 22.20 -15.17 -2.51
CA SER A 1110 22.72 -15.60 -3.81
C SER A 1110 22.64 -14.49 -4.84
N LEU A 1111 23.73 -14.29 -5.59
CA LEU A 1111 23.83 -13.35 -6.72
C LEU A 1111 23.79 -14.06 -8.09
N LYS A 1112 23.49 -15.35 -8.12
CA LYS A 1112 23.45 -16.13 -9.37
C LYS A 1112 22.12 -15.90 -10.09
N ASP A 1113 22.17 -15.52 -11.36
CA ASP A 1113 20.97 -15.24 -12.18
C ASP A 1113 19.98 -16.40 -12.28
N ASN A 1114 20.47 -17.64 -12.23
CA ASN A 1114 19.67 -18.86 -12.30
C ASN A 1114 19.14 -19.32 -10.94
N ASP A 1115 19.45 -18.58 -9.86
CA ASP A 1115 18.91 -18.89 -8.55
C ASP A 1115 17.54 -18.24 -8.41
N VAL A 1116 16.49 -19.06 -8.47
CA VAL A 1116 15.09 -18.63 -8.40
C VAL A 1116 14.42 -19.48 -7.32
N PRO A 1117 13.71 -18.87 -6.34
CA PRO A 1117 13.07 -19.62 -5.29
C PRO A 1117 11.94 -20.51 -5.85
N THR A 1118 11.80 -21.71 -5.31
CA THR A 1118 10.64 -22.61 -5.51
C THR A 1118 9.74 -22.59 -4.27
N ALA A 1119 8.48 -23.00 -4.38
CA ALA A 1119 7.63 -23.08 -3.19
C ALA A 1119 8.17 -24.10 -2.16
N VAL A 1120 8.89 -25.13 -2.61
CA VAL A 1120 9.57 -26.10 -1.75
C VAL A 1120 10.77 -25.48 -1.02
N ASP A 1121 11.55 -24.59 -1.65
CA ASP A 1121 12.65 -23.90 -0.97
C ASP A 1121 12.14 -23.02 0.19
N ILE A 1122 10.96 -22.44 0.02
CA ILE A 1122 10.35 -21.52 0.99
C ILE A 1122 9.64 -22.29 2.10
N PHE A 1123 8.88 -23.33 1.76
CA PHE A 1123 7.91 -23.97 2.67
C PHE A 1123 8.10 -25.47 2.87
N GLY A 1124 9.14 -26.06 2.28
CA GLY A 1124 9.36 -27.50 2.28
C GLY A 1124 8.26 -28.27 1.55
N THR A 1125 8.00 -29.50 1.98
CA THR A 1125 7.06 -30.41 1.29
C THR A 1125 5.59 -30.21 1.67
N ASN A 1126 5.26 -29.17 2.46
CA ASN A 1126 3.90 -28.91 2.94
C ASN A 1126 2.99 -28.21 1.92
N VAL A 1127 3.51 -27.91 0.73
CA VAL A 1127 2.77 -27.28 -0.37
C VAL A 1127 2.07 -28.34 -1.22
N LYS A 1128 0.78 -28.14 -1.48
CA LYS A 1128 -0.05 -28.99 -2.35
C LYS A 1128 0.01 -28.54 -3.80
N ALA A 1129 -0.17 -27.24 -4.05
CA ALA A 1129 -0.19 -26.67 -5.39
C ALA A 1129 0.18 -25.18 -5.37
N VAL A 1130 0.63 -24.68 -6.52
CA VAL A 1130 0.97 -23.27 -6.73
C VAL A 1130 0.23 -22.74 -7.97
N LYS A 1131 -0.42 -21.59 -7.87
CA LYS A 1131 -1.12 -20.94 -8.99
C LYS A 1131 -0.65 -19.51 -9.17
N GLU A 1132 -0.29 -19.12 -10.38
CA GLU A 1132 0.07 -17.73 -10.70
C GLU A 1132 -1.22 -16.91 -10.90
N MET A 1133 -1.32 -15.80 -10.18
CA MET A 1133 -2.53 -14.97 -10.11
C MET A 1133 -2.23 -13.54 -10.56
N SER A 1134 -3.28 -12.79 -10.89
CA SER A 1134 -3.19 -11.31 -10.94
C SER A 1134 -2.79 -10.75 -9.58
N LEU A 1135 -2.33 -9.49 -9.52
CA LEU A 1135 -1.76 -8.89 -8.31
C LEU A 1135 -2.64 -9.08 -7.06
N THR A 1136 -3.93 -8.79 -7.19
CA THR A 1136 -4.93 -8.91 -6.11
C THR A 1136 -5.70 -10.24 -6.13
N ALA A 1137 -5.17 -11.25 -6.82
CA ALA A 1137 -5.74 -12.59 -6.96
C ALA A 1137 -7.17 -12.66 -7.51
N LEU A 1138 -7.58 -11.73 -8.38
CA LEU A 1138 -8.87 -11.76 -9.07
C LEU A 1138 -8.91 -12.79 -10.21
N TYR A 1139 -7.77 -13.03 -10.87
CA TYR A 1139 -7.68 -13.91 -12.03
C TYR A 1139 -6.52 -14.88 -11.86
N GLN A 1140 -6.71 -16.13 -12.26
CA GLN A 1140 -5.61 -17.07 -12.47
C GLN A 1140 -5.05 -16.83 -13.88
N LEU A 1141 -3.74 -16.59 -13.97
CA LEU A 1141 -3.08 -16.20 -15.22
C LEU A 1141 -2.56 -17.40 -16.01
N ASN A 1142 -2.00 -18.39 -15.30
CA ASN A 1142 -1.40 -19.59 -15.89
C ASN A 1142 -1.95 -20.87 -15.25
N ASP A 1143 -1.65 -22.01 -15.85
CA ASP A 1143 -1.96 -23.32 -15.27
C ASP A 1143 -1.26 -23.53 -13.91
N THR A 1144 -1.82 -24.44 -13.12
CA THR A 1144 -1.27 -24.84 -11.82
C THR A 1144 0.16 -25.38 -12.00
N LYS A 1145 1.11 -24.79 -11.25
CA LYS A 1145 2.51 -25.20 -11.21
C LYS A 1145 2.74 -26.27 -10.15
N LEU A 1146 3.71 -27.15 -10.37
CA LEU A 1146 4.21 -28.05 -9.33
C LEU A 1146 4.98 -27.25 -8.25
N PRO A 1147 4.97 -27.69 -6.97
CA PRO A 1147 5.65 -26.95 -5.89
C PRO A 1147 7.16 -26.75 -6.07
N ASP A 1148 7.83 -27.64 -6.81
CA ASP A 1148 9.27 -27.60 -7.11
C ASP A 1148 9.60 -26.80 -8.38
N GLU A 1149 8.59 -26.24 -9.06
CA GLU A 1149 8.84 -25.33 -10.19
C GLU A 1149 9.31 -23.94 -9.72
N PRO A 1150 10.21 -23.28 -10.47
CA PRO A 1150 10.68 -21.93 -10.15
C PRO A 1150 9.58 -20.86 -10.16
N LEU A 1151 9.56 -20.03 -9.12
CA LEU A 1151 8.69 -18.84 -9.02
C LEU A 1151 9.34 -17.65 -9.74
N TYR A 1152 9.35 -17.71 -11.07
CA TYR A 1152 10.03 -16.71 -11.90
C TYR A 1152 9.31 -15.36 -11.94
N VAL A 1153 10.02 -14.33 -11.47
CA VAL A 1153 9.66 -12.91 -11.54
C VAL A 1153 10.71 -12.18 -12.38
N GLU A 1154 10.30 -11.27 -13.27
CA GLU A 1154 11.23 -10.46 -14.05
C GLU A 1154 11.65 -9.22 -13.25
N PRO A 1155 12.84 -8.63 -13.49
CA PRO A 1155 13.25 -7.44 -12.76
C PRO A 1155 12.27 -6.28 -12.94
N MET A 1156 12.04 -5.54 -11.86
CA MET A 1156 10.99 -4.53 -11.70
C MET A 1156 9.55 -5.07 -11.72
N GLU A 1157 9.34 -6.38 -11.90
CA GLU A 1157 7.99 -6.95 -11.90
C GLU A 1157 7.57 -7.44 -10.52
N ILE A 1158 6.25 -7.40 -10.29
CA ILE A 1158 5.59 -8.02 -9.14
C ILE A 1158 4.72 -9.18 -9.62
N LYS A 1159 4.77 -10.30 -8.90
CA LYS A 1159 3.89 -11.44 -9.14
C LYS A 1159 3.27 -11.96 -7.85
N THR A 1160 2.03 -12.40 -7.97
CA THR A 1160 1.28 -13.04 -6.90
C THR A 1160 1.11 -14.53 -7.21
N TYR A 1161 1.53 -15.37 -6.27
CA TYR A 1161 1.33 -16.81 -6.32
C TYR A 1161 0.39 -17.25 -5.21
N LYS A 1162 -0.69 -17.96 -5.56
CA LYS A 1162 -1.56 -18.60 -4.59
C LYS A 1162 -0.99 -19.97 -4.23
N ILE A 1163 -0.63 -20.15 -2.97
CA ILE A 1163 -0.09 -21.36 -2.39
C ILE A 1163 -1.23 -22.12 -1.71
N GLU A 1164 -1.49 -23.35 -2.14
CA GLU A 1164 -2.44 -24.24 -1.49
C GLU A 1164 -1.69 -25.19 -0.56
N TRP A 1165 -2.09 -25.26 0.71
CA TRP A 1165 -1.40 -26.07 1.72
C TRP A 1165 -1.97 -27.49 1.81
N LYS A 1166 -1.13 -28.46 2.18
CA LYS A 1166 -1.58 -29.83 2.47
C LYS A 1166 -2.43 -29.89 3.73
N SER A 1167 -3.40 -30.79 3.74
CA SER A 1167 -4.17 -31.17 4.93
C SER A 1167 -3.55 -32.37 5.64
N ALA A 1168 -3.98 -32.66 6.87
CA ALA A 1168 -3.58 -33.89 7.58
C ALA A 1168 -3.91 -35.17 6.80
N GLN A 1169 -4.97 -35.17 5.99
CA GLN A 1169 -5.33 -36.31 5.12
C GLN A 1169 -4.32 -36.48 3.98
N ASP A 1170 -3.93 -35.38 3.31
CA ASP A 1170 -2.89 -35.41 2.28
C ASP A 1170 -1.53 -35.88 2.85
N ALA A 1171 -1.25 -35.57 4.12
CA ALA A 1171 -0.03 -35.99 4.81
C ALA A 1171 -0.03 -37.49 5.21
N ALA A 1172 -1.21 -38.09 5.41
CA ALA A 1172 -1.35 -39.50 5.76
C ALA A 1172 -1.15 -40.44 4.56
N GLU A 1173 -1.57 -40.03 3.36
CA GLU A 1173 -1.45 -40.84 2.13
C GLU A 1173 0.02 -41.11 1.73
N HIS A 1174 0.94 -40.22 2.10
CA HIS A 1174 2.39 -40.41 1.84
C HIS A 1174 3.11 -41.35 2.82
N LYS A 1175 2.46 -41.76 3.92
CA LYS A 1175 3.05 -42.67 4.93
C LYS A 1175 2.68 -44.15 4.72
N SER A 1176 1.98 -44.50 3.64
CA SER A 1176 1.71 -45.90 3.29
C SER A 1176 2.76 -46.42 2.29
N PRO A 1177 3.78 -47.20 2.70
CA PRO A 1177 4.60 -47.92 1.75
C PRO A 1177 3.76 -49.04 1.14
N PHE A 1178 3.77 -49.15 -0.19
CA PHE A 1178 3.29 -50.31 -0.93
C PHE A 1178 3.87 -51.61 -0.33
N VAL A 1179 3.08 -52.30 0.48
CA VAL A 1179 3.27 -53.72 0.78
C VAL A 1179 2.23 -54.47 -0.05
N THR A 1180 2.60 -54.85 -1.26
CA THR A 1180 1.85 -55.83 -2.04
C THR A 1180 2.75 -57.00 -2.42
N GLY A 1181 2.40 -58.18 -1.90
CA GLY A 1181 2.67 -59.46 -2.57
C GLY A 1181 3.72 -60.37 -1.92
N ARG A 1182 3.35 -61.13 -0.88
CA ARG A 1182 3.82 -62.53 -0.75
C ARG A 1182 2.82 -63.42 -1.51
N PRO A 1183 3.27 -64.35 -2.36
CA PRO A 1183 2.37 -65.26 -3.08
C PRO A 1183 1.88 -66.39 -2.16
N PRO A 1184 0.72 -67.00 -2.44
CA PRO A 1184 0.19 -68.09 -1.61
C PRO A 1184 0.94 -69.39 -1.92
N ALA A 1185 1.25 -70.15 -0.88
CA ALA A 1185 1.68 -71.54 -0.98
C ALA A 1185 0.53 -72.44 -0.50
N LYS A 1186 0.02 -73.24 -1.45
CA LYS A 1186 -0.93 -74.37 -1.36
C LYS A 1186 -2.32 -74.12 -0.76
#